data_AF-A0A318ZA10-F1
#
_entry.id   AF-A0A318ZA10-F1
#
_cell.length_a   1.000
_cell.length_b   1.000
_cell.length_c   1.000
_cell.angle_alpha   90.00
_cell.angle_beta   90.00
_cell.angle_gamma   90.00
#
_symmetry.space_group_name_H-M   'P 1'
#
loop_
_entity.id
_entity.type
_entity.pdbx_description
1 polymer ?
#
loop_
_entity_poly.entity_id
_entity_poly.type
_entity_poly.pdbx_seq_one_letter_code
_entity_poly.pdbx_strand_id
1 'polypeptide(L)'
;MPPPQPPPTPPPNPTSPPPTNPAQATITAFWDKFLAKTPGKVTTILPDTLWTDLRPSQPQPNRPSTPRNAAESYEAAARTCRAEVQRIVRECRRVNEKFTDPEFDLEYDRELGWWNCLRGLIREEDEDEDSRSDSDSSDREGIGGTREGVFGARRRRGVKVRTGSGSGRPRWGERGNAQSHALTSSSSSSSSSSSSSDNTQGGVPGSVHRVDWIFPHPRFTINGYNTTDIKQGANGDCWWLAAVATICNRPDLMDRVCLARDEECGVYGFVFFRDGEWVSTVVDDNLYLSVADFDFYGDRYDSTGRRARQHRQRHQTGSEALYFAQCVDENETWLPLLEKAYAKVHGDYEALSGGWSGEAVEDMTGGVTTTIATNKVLNKGRLWRELVNADGNFVFAASALGSGRDRTRGGLALGHAYSILRATEEEDEEGNPVRLVLVRNPWGERDTGGIGEWNGPWSDGSREWTPYWLEKLQHRFGDDGMFWMTYEDLLSIFVFLHRTRIFDETWTVVQRWTSVRVPWLEGYLQPKFVVGITKPGPVVFVLSEADKRYLRGLEGQYEYALHFLLQEENAKPEEHLLSVRPVQCQDNRSISAEVELQPGRYEVLIKIVASRDAKARKVEDVVKKWVEKNPQKLKQVAMNYDRVNAKAPLEARPVKGKGEAVQGESAKVEPARDDSAQKEKAIALHPTVDTPSPDPPQATQAAFASHPQDEHHKETEVVVNEHEAENHQNQNKHKQQHQDEDKNEDKKDHGEDKQDSDKGGDDKKHDGKLDREQKHDDQKDSEKKDQSQEEAKDAASAWNAVCVLGLRIYAQDPQVSIELVL
;
A
#
# COMPACT_ATOMS: atom_id res chain seq x y z
N MET A 1 -66.82 -82.28 -39.92
CA MET A 1 -66.30 -82.28 -38.52
C MET A 1 -65.15 -81.27 -38.42
N PRO A 2 -64.72 -80.84 -37.21
CA PRO A 2 -64.46 -79.42 -36.92
C PRO A 2 -63.05 -78.88 -37.27
N PRO A 3 -62.88 -77.53 -37.28
CA PRO A 3 -61.59 -76.84 -37.45
C PRO A 3 -60.70 -76.83 -36.17
N PRO A 4 -59.41 -76.45 -36.28
CA PRO A 4 -58.40 -76.64 -35.22
C PRO A 4 -58.16 -75.44 -34.28
N GLN A 5 -57.28 -75.64 -33.29
CA GLN A 5 -56.86 -74.65 -32.27
C GLN A 5 -55.63 -73.80 -32.71
N PRO A 6 -55.43 -72.60 -32.14
CA PRO A 6 -54.25 -71.75 -32.40
C PRO A 6 -53.02 -72.08 -31.51
N PRO A 7 -51.80 -71.68 -31.92
CA PRO A 7 -50.53 -71.96 -31.21
C PRO A 7 -50.16 -70.92 -30.12
N PRO A 8 -49.18 -71.22 -29.24
CA PRO A 8 -48.73 -70.34 -28.16
C PRO A 8 -47.78 -69.20 -28.62
N THR A 9 -47.65 -68.17 -27.77
CA THR A 9 -46.86 -66.95 -28.02
C THR A 9 -45.38 -67.04 -27.59
N PRO A 10 -44.45 -66.37 -28.30
CA PRO A 10 -43.02 -66.31 -27.95
C PRO A 10 -42.70 -65.30 -26.81
N PRO A 11 -41.50 -65.38 -26.20
CA PRO A 11 -41.05 -64.46 -25.13
C PRO A 11 -40.61 -63.07 -25.67
N PRO A 12 -40.51 -62.04 -24.79
CA PRO A 12 -40.12 -60.68 -25.17
C PRO A 12 -38.61 -60.53 -25.47
N ASN A 13 -38.28 -59.57 -26.34
CA ASN A 13 -36.91 -59.15 -26.63
C ASN A 13 -36.25 -58.41 -25.45
N PRO A 14 -34.91 -58.46 -25.33
CA PRO A 14 -34.18 -57.71 -24.29
C PRO A 14 -34.23 -56.19 -24.55
N THR A 15 -34.43 -55.43 -23.48
CA THR A 15 -34.29 -53.96 -23.49
C THR A 15 -32.83 -53.55 -23.70
N SER A 16 -32.61 -52.54 -24.54
CA SER A 16 -31.35 -51.82 -24.62
C SER A 16 -30.97 -51.22 -23.25
N PRO A 17 -29.68 -51.15 -22.88
CA PRO A 17 -29.27 -50.51 -21.64
C PRO A 17 -29.65 -49.02 -21.64
N PRO A 18 -30.02 -48.43 -20.48
CA PRO A 18 -30.18 -46.99 -20.35
C PRO A 18 -28.82 -46.29 -20.54
N PRO A 19 -28.81 -45.00 -20.93
CA PRO A 19 -27.57 -44.25 -21.06
C PRO A 19 -26.84 -44.16 -19.71
N THR A 20 -25.51 -44.13 -19.77
CA THR A 20 -24.67 -43.62 -18.68
C THR A 20 -25.11 -42.17 -18.36
N ASN A 21 -24.96 -41.65 -17.15
CA ASN A 21 -23.75 -41.79 -16.35
C ASN A 21 -23.97 -41.58 -14.82
N PRO A 22 -24.32 -42.63 -14.06
CA PRO A 22 -24.41 -42.56 -12.59
C PRO A 22 -23.07 -42.23 -11.90
N ALA A 23 -21.95 -42.58 -12.54
CA ALA A 23 -20.62 -42.24 -12.04
C ALA A 23 -20.37 -40.73 -12.12
N GLN A 24 -20.73 -40.07 -13.23
CA GLN A 24 -20.62 -38.61 -13.33
C GLN A 24 -21.51 -37.89 -12.32
N ALA A 25 -22.74 -38.35 -12.09
CA ALA A 25 -23.60 -37.80 -11.05
C ALA A 25 -23.00 -37.96 -9.64
N THR A 26 -22.35 -39.11 -9.37
CA THR A 26 -21.61 -39.36 -8.12
C THR A 26 -20.37 -38.45 -7.99
N ILE A 27 -19.64 -38.22 -9.08
CA ILE A 27 -18.47 -37.34 -9.13
C ILE A 27 -18.89 -35.86 -8.94
N THR A 28 -19.96 -35.41 -9.59
CA THR A 28 -20.54 -34.08 -9.35
C THR A 28 -21.02 -33.95 -7.90
N ALA A 29 -21.74 -34.93 -7.35
CA ALA A 29 -22.17 -34.92 -5.95
C ALA A 29 -21.02 -35.08 -4.92
N PHE A 30 -19.82 -35.47 -5.37
CA PHE A 30 -18.59 -35.40 -4.59
C PHE A 30 -18.00 -33.98 -4.64
N TRP A 31 -17.83 -33.39 -5.83
CA TRP A 31 -17.33 -32.02 -5.99
C TRP A 31 -18.26 -30.95 -5.39
N ASP A 32 -19.57 -31.14 -5.42
CA ASP A 32 -20.60 -30.30 -4.78
C ASP A 32 -20.46 -30.20 -3.25
N LYS A 33 -19.61 -31.03 -2.63
CA LYS A 33 -19.27 -30.92 -1.19
C LYS A 33 -18.14 -29.91 -0.95
N PHE A 34 -17.23 -29.76 -1.91
CA PHE A 34 -16.13 -28.78 -1.88
C PHE A 34 -16.61 -27.39 -2.37
N LEU A 35 -17.74 -27.33 -3.09
CA LEU A 35 -18.48 -26.09 -3.37
C LEU A 35 -19.34 -25.70 -2.15
N ALA A 36 -18.68 -25.17 -1.11
CA ALA A 36 -19.20 -25.01 0.25
C ALA A 36 -20.59 -24.36 0.37
N LYS A 37 -21.50 -25.01 1.11
CA LYS A 37 -22.88 -24.57 1.36
C LYS A 37 -23.01 -23.70 2.62
N THR A 38 -22.13 -22.70 2.73
CA THR A 38 -21.83 -21.87 3.91
C THR A 38 -21.06 -22.61 5.03
N PRO A 39 -20.28 -21.93 5.90
CA PRO A 39 -20.36 -20.52 6.34
C PRO A 39 -20.09 -19.41 5.31
N GLY A 40 -20.40 -18.16 5.68
CA GLY A 40 -19.98 -16.96 4.95
C GLY A 40 -18.83 -16.26 5.68
N LYS A 41 -18.02 -15.49 4.94
CA LYS A 41 -17.18 -14.44 5.51
C LYS A 41 -18.08 -13.46 6.29
N VAL A 42 -17.61 -12.94 7.42
CA VAL A 42 -18.27 -11.82 8.11
C VAL A 42 -18.27 -10.62 7.16
N THR A 43 -19.45 -10.09 6.80
CA THR A 43 -19.59 -8.93 5.89
C THR A 43 -19.98 -7.64 6.59
N THR A 44 -20.31 -7.72 7.87
CA THR A 44 -20.65 -6.57 8.73
C THR A 44 -20.18 -6.89 10.15
N ILE A 45 -19.45 -5.97 10.77
CA ILE A 45 -18.92 -6.08 12.13
C ILE A 45 -19.70 -5.15 13.08
N LEU A 46 -20.09 -3.96 12.61
CA LEU A 46 -20.81 -2.98 13.40
C LEU A 46 -22.33 -3.24 13.37
N PRO A 47 -23.05 -3.05 14.49
CA PRO A 47 -24.51 -3.03 14.48
C PRO A 47 -25.04 -1.97 13.51
N ASP A 48 -26.02 -2.34 12.66
CA ASP A 48 -26.62 -1.41 11.69
C ASP A 48 -27.06 -0.08 12.34
N THR A 49 -27.58 -0.13 13.57
CA THR A 49 -28.02 1.04 14.36
C THR A 49 -26.92 2.05 14.73
N LEU A 50 -25.64 1.70 14.58
CA LEU A 50 -24.50 2.59 14.80
C LEU A 50 -23.89 3.12 13.49
N TRP A 51 -24.36 2.64 12.32
CA TRP A 51 -23.69 2.85 11.05
C TRP A 51 -24.63 3.16 9.86
N THR A 52 -25.95 3.08 10.02
CA THR A 52 -26.94 3.30 8.94
C THR A 52 -26.77 4.63 8.19
N ASP A 53 -26.44 5.73 8.89
CA ASP A 53 -26.36 7.07 8.30
C ASP A 53 -25.02 7.32 7.57
N LEU A 54 -24.02 6.47 7.78
CA LEU A 54 -22.66 6.59 7.22
C LEU A 54 -22.33 5.47 6.21
N ARG A 55 -23.23 4.50 6.07
CA ARG A 55 -23.14 3.41 5.09
C ARG A 55 -23.41 3.96 3.67
N PRO A 56 -22.52 3.74 2.67
CA PRO A 56 -22.79 4.16 1.30
C PRO A 56 -24.11 3.59 0.77
N SER A 57 -24.81 4.38 -0.05
CA SER A 57 -26.05 3.94 -0.69
C SER A 57 -25.78 2.71 -1.56
N GLN A 58 -26.32 1.56 -1.16
CA GLN A 58 -25.92 0.28 -1.76
C GLN A 58 -26.15 0.29 -3.28
N PRO A 59 -25.15 -0.11 -4.09
CA PRO A 59 -25.33 -0.29 -5.53
C PRO A 59 -26.46 -1.28 -5.80
N GLN A 60 -27.55 -0.80 -6.41
CA GLN A 60 -28.65 -1.65 -6.85
C GLN A 60 -28.11 -2.68 -7.86
N PRO A 61 -28.21 -4.00 -7.61
CA PRO A 61 -27.48 -5.00 -8.40
C PRO A 61 -27.87 -4.99 -9.89
N ASN A 62 -29.13 -4.65 -10.18
CA ASN A 62 -29.66 -4.56 -11.54
C ASN A 62 -29.51 -3.16 -12.19
N ARG A 63 -28.78 -2.21 -11.58
CA ARG A 63 -28.52 -0.91 -12.20
C ARG A 63 -27.25 -0.98 -13.05
N PRO A 64 -27.29 -0.67 -14.36
CA PRO A 64 -26.08 -0.65 -15.18
C PRO A 64 -25.11 0.44 -14.71
N SER A 65 -23.81 0.15 -14.80
CA SER A 65 -22.76 1.13 -14.54
C SER A 65 -22.93 2.33 -15.46
N THR A 66 -22.97 3.54 -14.91
CA THR A 66 -23.01 4.75 -15.74
C THR A 66 -21.58 5.14 -16.14
N PRO A 67 -21.23 5.25 -17.43
CA PRO A 67 -19.94 5.81 -17.84
C PRO A 67 -19.81 7.26 -17.35
N ARG A 68 -18.61 7.62 -16.90
CA ARG A 68 -18.25 8.96 -16.43
C ARG A 68 -16.90 9.36 -16.98
N ASN A 69 -16.63 10.65 -17.03
CA ASN A 69 -15.29 11.13 -17.33
C ASN A 69 -14.34 10.75 -16.19
N ALA A 70 -13.10 10.36 -16.50
CA ALA A 70 -12.10 10.03 -15.47
C ALA A 70 -11.90 11.19 -14.47
N ALA A 71 -11.84 12.44 -14.96
CA ALA A 71 -11.62 13.64 -14.16
C ALA A 71 -12.84 14.07 -13.31
N GLU A 72 -14.08 13.83 -13.78
CA GLU A 72 -15.33 14.22 -13.07
C GLU A 72 -15.37 13.69 -11.63
N SER A 73 -14.89 12.45 -11.45
CA SER A 73 -14.85 11.79 -10.15
C SER A 73 -13.87 12.45 -9.17
N TYR A 74 -12.72 12.91 -9.68
CA TYR A 74 -11.75 13.71 -8.92
C TYR A 74 -12.31 15.10 -8.59
N GLU A 75 -12.93 15.80 -9.56
CA GLU A 75 -13.53 17.13 -9.33
C GLU A 75 -14.62 17.15 -8.27
N ALA A 76 -15.35 16.04 -8.10
CA ALA A 76 -16.33 15.89 -7.02
C ALA A 76 -15.63 15.86 -5.64
N ALA A 77 -14.64 14.98 -5.46
CA ALA A 77 -13.86 14.90 -4.22
C ALA A 77 -13.12 16.20 -3.91
N ALA A 78 -12.54 16.84 -4.94
CA ALA A 78 -11.84 18.11 -4.83
C ALA A 78 -12.74 19.27 -4.37
N ARG A 79 -14.01 19.31 -4.81
CA ARG A 79 -14.99 20.29 -4.31
C ARG A 79 -15.37 20.03 -2.86
N THR A 80 -15.56 18.77 -2.47
CA THR A 80 -15.83 18.39 -1.07
C THR A 80 -14.70 18.82 -0.14
N CYS A 81 -13.45 18.45 -0.49
CA CYS A 81 -12.25 18.82 0.27
C CYS A 81 -12.13 20.34 0.49
N ARG A 82 -12.25 21.13 -0.58
CA ARG A 82 -12.21 22.61 -0.51
C ARG A 82 -13.33 23.18 0.35
N ALA A 83 -14.55 22.65 0.25
CA ALA A 83 -15.69 23.10 1.06
C ALA A 83 -15.53 22.74 2.54
N GLU A 84 -14.91 21.61 2.85
CA GLU A 84 -14.61 21.18 4.22
C GLU A 84 -13.49 22.01 4.85
N VAL A 85 -12.36 22.24 4.18
CA VAL A 85 -11.32 23.16 4.64
C VAL A 85 -11.92 24.56 4.87
N GLN A 86 -12.73 25.07 3.94
CA GLN A 86 -13.44 26.35 4.14
C GLN A 86 -14.47 26.34 5.29
N ARG A 87 -15.02 25.18 5.68
CA ARG A 87 -15.86 25.04 6.89
C ARG A 87 -15.00 25.14 8.15
N ILE A 88 -13.89 24.40 8.19
CA ILE A 88 -12.95 24.36 9.32
C ILE A 88 -12.31 25.74 9.54
N VAL A 89 -11.82 26.42 8.50
CA VAL A 89 -11.26 27.77 8.60
C VAL A 89 -12.24 28.78 9.22
N ARG A 90 -13.53 28.71 8.85
CA ARG A 90 -14.58 29.55 9.46
C ARG A 90 -14.90 29.16 10.90
N GLU A 91 -14.62 27.93 11.30
CA GLU A 91 -14.76 27.44 12.67
C GLU A 91 -13.58 27.90 13.53
N CYS A 92 -12.34 27.64 13.11
CA CYS A 92 -11.10 28.07 13.78
C CYS A 92 -11.10 29.58 14.06
N ARG A 93 -11.38 30.40 13.02
CA ARG A 93 -11.45 31.87 13.14
C ARG A 93 -12.65 32.38 13.97
N ARG A 94 -13.64 31.52 14.26
CA ARG A 94 -14.80 31.82 15.12
C ARG A 94 -14.53 31.49 16.59
N VAL A 95 -13.77 30.43 16.87
CA VAL A 95 -13.41 30.02 18.25
C VAL A 95 -12.07 30.58 18.73
N ASN A 96 -11.22 31.05 17.81
CA ASN A 96 -9.84 31.47 18.04
C ASN A 96 -8.94 30.30 18.52
N GLU A 97 -9.08 29.15 17.87
CA GLU A 97 -8.32 27.92 18.12
C GLU A 97 -7.93 27.33 16.75
N LYS A 98 -6.74 26.70 16.65
CA LYS A 98 -6.35 25.95 15.45
C LYS A 98 -7.23 24.71 15.29
N PHE A 99 -7.30 24.15 14.09
CA PHE A 99 -7.95 22.87 13.84
C PHE A 99 -7.20 21.74 14.58
N THR A 100 -7.91 20.85 15.25
CA THR A 100 -7.37 19.54 15.65
C THR A 100 -8.29 18.48 15.07
N ASP A 101 -7.71 17.42 14.51
CA ASP A 101 -8.37 16.38 13.74
C ASP A 101 -8.99 15.31 14.65
N PRO A 102 -10.32 15.30 14.85
CA PRO A 102 -10.96 14.40 15.82
C PRO A 102 -10.93 12.92 15.41
N GLU A 103 -10.46 12.59 14.21
CA GLU A 103 -10.30 11.22 13.72
C GLU A 103 -8.84 10.76 13.67
N PHE A 104 -7.87 11.65 13.88
CA PHE A 104 -6.43 11.36 13.77
C PHE A 104 -5.56 12.27 14.68
N ASP A 105 -6.05 12.54 15.90
CA ASP A 105 -5.41 13.37 16.91
C ASP A 105 -4.17 12.67 17.50
N LEU A 106 -2.99 12.97 16.93
CA LEU A 106 -1.71 12.39 17.34
C LEU A 106 -1.32 12.75 18.79
N GLU A 107 -1.78 13.90 19.28
CA GLU A 107 -1.39 14.47 20.57
C GLU A 107 -2.14 13.73 21.69
N TYR A 108 -3.48 13.68 21.61
CA TYR A 108 -4.33 13.00 22.58
C TYR A 108 -4.16 11.47 22.56
N ASP A 109 -3.97 10.88 21.37
CA ASP A 109 -3.70 9.44 21.20
C ASP A 109 -2.37 9.02 21.85
N ARG A 110 -1.37 9.90 21.83
CA ARG A 110 -0.09 9.70 22.54
C ARG A 110 -0.22 9.95 24.04
N GLU A 111 -0.89 11.03 24.47
CA GLU A 111 -1.05 11.35 25.91
C GLU A 111 -1.74 10.22 26.69
N LEU A 112 -2.72 9.55 26.08
CA LEU A 112 -3.43 8.42 26.66
C LEU A 112 -2.69 7.08 26.52
N GLY A 113 -1.55 7.06 25.82
CA GLY A 113 -0.81 5.83 25.51
C GLY A 113 -1.59 4.85 24.63
N TRP A 114 -2.55 5.34 23.85
CA TRP A 114 -3.39 4.51 22.97
C TRP A 114 -2.65 4.11 21.70
N TRP A 115 -1.92 5.04 21.07
CA TRP A 115 -1.13 4.82 19.85
C TRP A 115 -1.94 4.25 18.66
N ASN A 116 -3.22 4.61 18.55
CA ASN A 116 -4.13 4.23 17.48
C ASN A 116 -3.83 4.93 16.14
N CYS A 117 -3.20 6.10 16.14
CA CYS A 117 -2.75 6.79 14.93
C CYS A 117 -1.38 6.28 14.48
N LEU A 118 -0.57 5.78 15.42
CA LEU A 118 0.75 5.20 15.16
C LEU A 118 0.67 3.76 14.68
N ARG A 119 -0.06 2.90 15.40
CA ARG A 119 -0.04 1.43 15.26
C ARG A 119 -1.38 0.84 14.80
N GLY A 120 -1.29 -0.36 14.21
CA GLY A 120 -2.43 -1.17 13.78
C GLY A 120 -3.31 -1.67 14.93
N LEU A 121 -4.39 -2.37 14.55
CA LEU A 121 -5.33 -3.00 15.49
C LEU A 121 -4.69 -4.12 16.33
N ILE A 122 -3.82 -4.91 15.71
CA ILE A 122 -3.05 -5.99 16.34
C ILE A 122 -1.60 -5.50 16.49
N ARG A 123 -0.98 -5.82 17.64
CA ARG A 123 0.39 -5.39 18.00
C ARG A 123 1.20 -6.62 18.39
N GLU A 124 2.49 -6.63 18.09
CA GLU A 124 3.40 -7.77 18.37
C GLU A 124 3.42 -8.11 19.87
N GLU A 125 3.38 -7.09 20.73
CA GLU A 125 3.31 -7.19 22.19
C GLU A 125 2.05 -7.97 22.68
N ASP A 126 0.94 -7.93 21.92
CA ASP A 126 -0.34 -8.59 22.21
C ASP A 126 -0.45 -10.03 21.67
N GLU A 127 0.60 -10.53 21.02
CA GLU A 127 0.73 -11.93 20.56
C GLU A 127 1.52 -12.78 21.55
N ASP A 128 2.51 -12.16 22.17
CA ASP A 128 3.39 -12.74 23.19
C ASP A 128 2.61 -13.24 24.43
N GLU A 129 1.50 -12.58 24.77
CA GLU A 129 0.59 -13.00 25.86
C GLU A 129 -0.11 -14.33 25.57
N ASP A 130 -0.56 -14.56 24.33
CA ASP A 130 -1.27 -15.80 23.95
C ASP A 130 -0.30 -17.01 24.04
N SER A 131 0.99 -16.80 23.73
CA SER A 131 2.01 -17.84 23.85
C SER A 131 2.27 -18.32 25.28
N ARG A 132 1.90 -17.50 26.28
CA ARG A 132 2.15 -17.76 27.70
C ARG A 132 1.00 -18.48 28.41
N SER A 133 -0.20 -18.54 27.83
CA SER A 133 -1.35 -19.18 28.49
C SER A 133 -1.38 -20.72 28.37
N ASP A 134 -0.76 -21.30 27.34
CA ASP A 134 -0.84 -22.75 27.05
C ASP A 134 0.19 -23.62 27.82
N SER A 135 0.96 -23.06 28.75
CA SER A 135 2.07 -23.77 29.41
C SER A 135 2.04 -23.86 30.95
N ASP A 136 1.03 -23.31 31.63
CA ASP A 136 0.89 -23.43 33.10
C ASP A 136 -0.55 -23.73 33.54
N SER A 137 -0.98 -24.97 33.31
CA SER A 137 -2.32 -25.48 33.69
C SER A 137 -2.29 -26.85 34.37
N SER A 138 -1.44 -27.02 35.38
CA SER A 138 -1.50 -28.17 36.30
C SER A 138 -1.42 -27.78 37.79
N ASP A 139 -2.21 -28.49 38.60
CA ASP A 139 -2.12 -28.60 40.05
C ASP A 139 -2.20 -27.34 40.93
N ARG A 140 -3.45 -26.84 41.14
CA ARG A 140 -3.99 -26.68 42.51
C ARG A 140 -5.50 -26.43 42.61
N GLU A 141 -6.26 -27.49 42.96
CA GLU A 141 -7.47 -27.31 43.78
C GLU A 141 -7.10 -27.11 45.26
N GLY A 142 -7.87 -26.32 46.03
CA GLY A 142 -7.58 -26.20 47.47
C GLY A 142 -8.31 -25.12 48.28
N ILE A 143 -9.62 -25.32 48.56
CA ILE A 143 -10.33 -24.81 49.75
C ILE A 143 -10.51 -23.27 49.88
N GLY A 144 -11.61 -22.77 49.30
CA GLY A 144 -12.73 -22.17 50.05
C GLY A 144 -12.57 -20.86 50.84
N GLY A 145 -13.38 -19.84 50.48
CA GLY A 145 -13.61 -18.65 51.34
C GLY A 145 -14.46 -17.55 50.68
N THR A 146 -15.73 -17.42 51.08
CA THR A 146 -16.64 -16.35 50.62
C THR A 146 -16.20 -14.94 51.06
N ARG A 147 -16.27 -13.92 50.19
CA ARG A 147 -17.25 -12.80 50.35
C ARG A 147 -17.28 -11.73 49.26
N GLU A 148 -18.27 -10.84 49.39
CA GLU A 148 -18.63 -9.73 48.51
C GLU A 148 -17.70 -8.49 48.64
N GLY A 149 -17.45 -7.79 47.53
CA GLY A 149 -17.99 -6.42 47.40
C GLY A 149 -17.10 -5.16 47.52
N VAL A 150 -17.42 -4.20 46.64
CA VAL A 150 -17.45 -2.73 46.84
C VAL A 150 -16.17 -1.89 46.65
N PHE A 151 -16.37 -0.75 45.96
CA PHE A 151 -15.47 0.38 45.76
C PHE A 151 -14.81 0.93 47.05
N GLY A 152 -13.57 1.42 46.97
CA GLY A 152 -12.96 2.17 48.08
C GLY A 152 -11.70 2.95 47.71
N ALA A 153 -11.79 4.28 47.62
CA ALA A 153 -10.65 5.16 47.33
C ALA A 153 -10.03 5.79 48.58
N ARG A 154 -8.84 6.40 48.39
CA ARG A 154 -8.14 7.41 49.24
C ARG A 154 -7.22 6.98 50.41
N ARG A 155 -5.92 7.22 50.15
CA ARG A 155 -4.98 8.11 50.90
C ARG A 155 -4.48 7.76 52.33
N ARG A 156 -3.15 7.95 52.44
CA ARG A 156 -2.31 8.54 53.53
C ARG A 156 -1.74 7.65 54.65
N ARG A 157 -0.39 7.64 54.67
CA ARG A 157 0.56 7.83 55.80
C ARG A 157 0.13 7.34 57.20
N GLY A 158 0.88 6.38 57.77
CA GLY A 158 0.81 6.05 59.21
C GLY A 158 2.00 5.23 59.72
N VAL A 159 2.99 5.89 60.32
CA VAL A 159 4.20 5.27 60.93
C VAL A 159 3.84 4.31 62.07
N LYS A 160 4.56 3.18 62.20
CA LYS A 160 4.76 2.55 63.53
C LYS A 160 6.13 1.87 63.67
N VAL A 161 6.77 2.11 64.81
CA VAL A 161 8.10 1.60 65.20
C VAL A 161 7.96 0.29 66.00
N ARG A 162 8.97 -0.59 65.92
CA ARG A 162 9.20 -1.68 66.89
C ARG A 162 10.72 -1.88 67.10
N THR A 163 11.12 -2.50 68.22
CA THR A 163 12.40 -2.21 68.91
C THR A 163 13.24 -3.43 69.29
N GLY A 164 14.59 -3.29 69.20
CA GLY A 164 15.60 -4.13 69.88
C GLY A 164 16.19 -5.29 69.05
N SER A 165 17.42 -5.75 69.30
CA SER A 165 18.45 -5.30 70.27
C SER A 165 19.85 -5.90 70.02
N GLY A 166 20.92 -5.10 70.18
CA GLY A 166 22.33 -5.56 70.29
C GLY A 166 23.00 -5.95 68.95
N SER A 167 24.34 -5.96 68.82
CA SER A 167 25.43 -5.46 69.70
C SER A 167 26.75 -5.32 68.90
N GLY A 168 27.66 -4.41 69.29
CA GLY A 168 29.07 -4.42 68.82
C GLY A 168 29.66 -3.09 68.31
N ARG A 169 30.78 -2.65 68.90
CA ARG A 169 31.71 -1.59 68.46
C ARG A 169 33.09 -1.88 69.09
N PRO A 170 34.23 -1.63 68.41
CA PRO A 170 34.88 -0.30 68.35
C PRO A 170 35.32 0.09 66.91
N ARG A 171 35.44 1.36 66.47
CA ARG A 171 36.10 2.60 66.97
C ARG A 171 37.64 2.59 66.93
N TRP A 172 38.20 3.31 65.95
CA TRP A 172 39.30 4.33 65.94
C TRP A 172 39.14 5.04 64.55
N GLY A 173 39.38 6.33 64.25
CA GLY A 173 40.42 7.31 64.61
C GLY A 173 41.26 7.61 63.34
N GLU A 174 41.68 8.83 62.93
CA GLU A 174 41.51 10.21 63.42
C GLU A 174 42.07 11.23 62.36
N ARG A 175 41.67 12.52 62.35
CA ARG A 175 42.28 13.69 61.60
C ARG A 175 42.14 13.70 60.05
N GLY A 176 42.32 14.82 59.31
CA GLY A 176 42.25 16.25 59.71
C GLY A 176 42.98 17.31 58.84
N ASN A 177 42.21 18.21 58.18
CA ASN A 177 42.48 19.64 57.86
C ASN A 177 43.41 20.09 56.67
N ALA A 178 43.17 21.34 56.20
CA ALA A 178 43.91 22.24 55.27
C ALA A 178 44.13 21.78 53.80
N GLN A 179 43.91 22.55 52.73
CA GLN A 179 44.24 23.95 52.32
C GLN A 179 45.72 24.20 51.93
N SER A 180 46.03 24.31 50.63
CA SER A 180 46.42 25.58 49.95
C SER A 180 47.06 25.42 48.55
N HIS A 181 46.64 26.28 47.61
CA HIS A 181 47.32 26.89 46.45
C HIS A 181 48.36 26.17 45.53
N ALA A 182 48.11 26.36 44.22
CA ALA A 182 49.03 26.83 43.16
C ALA A 182 49.74 25.87 42.15
N LEU A 183 49.17 25.86 40.94
CA LEU A 183 49.81 26.07 39.61
C LEU A 183 50.55 24.94 38.84
N THR A 184 50.41 25.08 37.51
CA THR A 184 51.17 24.51 36.35
C THR A 184 50.82 23.14 35.73
N SER A 185 50.69 23.19 34.39
CA SER A 185 50.96 22.18 33.35
C SER A 185 50.39 20.75 33.44
N SER A 186 49.28 20.56 32.70
CA SER A 186 49.12 19.51 31.68
C SER A 186 49.61 18.07 31.94
N SER A 187 48.67 17.16 32.16
CA SER A 187 48.70 15.84 31.51
C SER A 187 47.28 15.35 31.24
N SER A 188 47.05 14.81 30.05
CA SER A 188 45.76 14.29 29.61
C SER A 188 45.59 12.83 30.05
N SER A 189 44.56 12.54 30.85
CA SER A 189 44.13 11.17 31.15
C SER A 189 42.61 11.04 31.01
N SER A 190 42.19 10.55 29.84
CA SER A 190 40.79 10.26 29.54
C SER A 190 40.27 9.11 30.40
N SER A 191 39.23 9.36 31.18
CA SER A 191 38.41 8.32 31.81
C SER A 191 36.99 8.45 31.28
N SER A 192 36.56 7.47 30.49
CA SER A 192 35.30 7.48 29.75
C SER A 192 34.13 7.08 30.64
N SER A 193 33.28 8.05 31.00
CA SER A 193 31.92 7.76 31.48
C SER A 193 31.02 7.51 30.28
N SER A 194 30.53 6.28 30.15
CA SER A 194 29.69 5.83 29.05
C SER A 194 28.35 6.57 29.00
N SER A 195 28.17 7.45 28.02
CA SER A 195 26.85 7.84 27.52
C SER A 195 26.33 6.74 26.60
N SER A 196 25.22 6.09 26.96
CA SER A 196 24.58 5.06 26.14
C SER A 196 23.84 5.69 24.95
N SER A 197 24.58 5.94 23.87
CA SER A 197 24.07 6.32 22.55
C SER A 197 23.90 5.05 21.70
N ASP A 198 22.79 4.35 21.91
CA ASP A 198 22.41 3.17 21.13
C ASP A 198 20.87 3.11 21.06
N ASN A 199 20.30 3.49 19.91
CA ASN A 199 18.85 3.50 19.67
C ASN A 199 18.51 3.57 18.17
N THR A 200 19.18 2.78 17.33
CA THR A 200 18.92 2.66 15.89
C THR A 200 18.24 1.33 15.52
N GLN A 201 17.32 0.88 16.37
CA GLN A 201 16.31 -0.13 16.04
C GLN A 201 14.96 0.23 16.69
N GLY A 202 13.90 0.32 15.90
CA GLY A 202 12.50 0.16 16.34
C GLY A 202 12.01 1.01 17.53
N GLY A 203 12.35 2.29 17.59
CA GLY A 203 11.82 3.20 18.62
C GLY A 203 10.31 3.50 18.46
N VAL A 204 9.73 4.18 19.46
CA VAL A 204 8.45 4.88 19.33
C VAL A 204 8.69 6.41 19.32
N PRO A 205 7.82 7.23 18.70
CA PRO A 205 7.96 8.68 18.67
C PRO A 205 8.13 9.30 20.06
N GLY A 206 9.12 10.19 20.19
CA GLY A 206 9.48 10.82 21.45
C GLY A 206 8.43 11.83 21.93
N SER A 207 7.98 12.74 21.07
CA SER A 207 6.96 13.76 21.37
C SER A 207 6.04 14.02 20.16
N VAL A 208 4.98 14.80 20.36
CA VAL A 208 4.09 15.32 19.30
C VAL A 208 3.98 16.83 19.50
N HIS A 209 4.12 17.60 18.42
CA HIS A 209 4.00 19.05 18.45
C HIS A 209 3.45 19.62 17.14
N ARG A 210 2.95 20.85 17.21
CA ARG A 210 2.46 21.64 16.07
C ARG A 210 3.60 22.16 15.19
N VAL A 211 3.31 22.42 13.91
CA VAL A 211 4.27 22.98 12.94
C VAL A 211 4.93 24.28 13.43
N ASP A 212 4.23 25.18 14.13
CA ASP A 212 4.80 26.42 14.68
C ASP A 212 5.67 26.24 15.95
N TRP A 213 5.63 25.05 16.57
CA TRP A 213 6.63 24.66 17.57
C TRP A 213 7.87 24.01 16.95
N ILE A 214 7.72 23.24 15.87
CA ILE A 214 8.84 22.54 15.22
C ILE A 214 9.64 23.52 14.34
N PHE A 215 8.96 24.34 13.55
CA PHE A 215 9.59 25.13 12.49
C PHE A 215 9.66 26.61 12.88
N PRO A 216 10.84 27.27 12.79
CA PRO A 216 10.98 28.70 13.07
C PRO A 216 10.25 29.62 12.09
N HIS A 217 10.22 29.25 10.80
CA HIS A 217 9.59 30.04 9.73
C HIS A 217 8.82 29.13 8.75
N PRO A 218 7.80 28.38 9.20
CA PRO A 218 7.18 27.31 8.43
C PRO A 218 6.68 27.74 7.06
N ARG A 219 6.98 26.92 6.07
CA ARG A 219 6.51 27.01 4.69
C ARG A 219 5.89 25.66 4.32
N PHE A 220 4.77 25.67 3.62
CA PHE A 220 4.27 24.42 3.04
C PHE A 220 5.25 23.92 1.99
N THR A 221 5.63 24.78 1.04
CA THR A 221 6.62 24.53 -0.01
C THR A 221 7.63 25.67 -0.15
N ILE A 222 8.83 25.32 -0.60
CA ILE A 222 9.98 26.20 -0.87
C ILE A 222 10.49 25.85 -2.29
N ASN A 223 10.29 26.78 -3.23
CA ASN A 223 10.55 26.60 -4.68
C ASN A 223 9.68 25.58 -5.44
N GLY A 224 8.89 24.74 -4.77
CA GLY A 224 7.93 23.83 -5.40
C GLY A 224 7.71 22.58 -4.55
N TYR A 225 7.42 21.44 -5.21
CA TYR A 225 7.62 20.12 -4.63
C TYR A 225 8.80 19.51 -5.39
N ASN A 226 10.01 19.50 -4.84
CA ASN A 226 11.17 18.95 -5.54
C ASN A 226 11.45 17.52 -5.07
N THR A 227 11.95 16.69 -5.98
CA THR A 227 12.37 15.32 -5.68
C THR A 227 13.51 15.27 -4.67
N THR A 228 14.39 16.28 -4.69
CA THR A 228 15.52 16.40 -3.74
C THR A 228 15.08 16.57 -2.30
N ASP A 229 13.90 17.15 -2.07
CA ASP A 229 13.47 17.53 -0.73
C ASP A 229 13.12 16.31 0.12
N ILE A 230 12.88 15.16 -0.52
CA ILE A 230 12.34 13.95 0.09
C ILE A 230 13.45 13.15 0.78
N LYS A 231 13.43 13.14 2.12
CA LYS A 231 14.19 12.22 2.99
C LYS A 231 13.24 11.26 3.73
N GLN A 232 13.66 10.00 3.84
CA GLN A 232 12.90 8.96 4.56
C GLN A 232 13.16 9.03 6.08
N GLY A 233 12.07 8.98 6.86
CA GLY A 233 12.13 8.88 8.32
C GLY A 233 12.25 7.43 8.82
N ALA A 234 11.84 7.18 10.07
CA ALA A 234 12.00 5.89 10.74
C ALA A 234 10.99 4.79 10.33
N ASN A 235 10.27 4.94 9.19
CA ASN A 235 9.24 3.98 8.74
C ASN A 235 9.70 3.14 7.53
N GLY A 236 8.97 2.05 7.25
CA GLY A 236 9.21 1.13 6.13
C GLY A 236 8.53 1.53 4.81
N ASP A 237 8.29 2.81 4.57
CA ASP A 237 7.42 3.35 3.51
C ASP A 237 8.18 3.89 2.29
N CYS A 238 9.41 3.39 2.04
CA CYS A 238 10.22 3.74 0.87
C CYS A 238 9.49 3.60 -0.47
N TRP A 239 8.57 2.62 -0.58
CA TRP A 239 7.71 2.41 -1.74
C TRP A 239 6.82 3.63 -2.04
N TRP A 240 6.29 4.26 -0.99
CA TRP A 240 5.47 5.45 -1.08
C TRP A 240 6.34 6.69 -1.35
N LEU A 241 7.46 6.87 -0.64
CA LEU A 241 8.38 8.00 -0.87
C LEU A 241 8.97 8.00 -2.29
N ALA A 242 9.29 6.84 -2.86
CA ALA A 242 9.69 6.71 -4.27
C ALA A 242 8.55 7.07 -5.23
N ALA A 243 7.29 6.74 -4.89
CA ALA A 243 6.13 7.16 -5.67
C ALA A 243 5.91 8.69 -5.60
N VAL A 244 6.10 9.31 -4.42
CA VAL A 244 6.04 10.77 -4.23
C VAL A 244 7.12 11.46 -5.08
N ALA A 245 8.36 10.98 -5.05
CA ALA A 245 9.42 11.50 -5.90
C ALA A 245 9.11 11.35 -7.40
N THR A 246 8.56 10.20 -7.81
CA THR A 246 8.11 9.98 -9.20
C THR A 246 7.00 10.96 -9.63
N ILE A 247 6.10 11.40 -8.74
CA ILE A 247 5.06 12.40 -9.07
C ILE A 247 5.48 13.87 -8.87
N CYS A 248 6.53 14.17 -8.10
CA CYS A 248 7.04 15.54 -7.95
C CYS A 248 7.57 16.12 -9.28
N ASN A 249 8.08 15.28 -10.18
CA ASN A 249 8.40 15.67 -11.57
C ASN A 249 7.16 16.04 -12.42
N ARG A 250 5.96 15.98 -11.85
CA ARG A 250 4.68 16.37 -12.44
C ARG A 250 3.90 17.28 -11.48
N PRO A 251 4.18 18.60 -11.47
CA PRO A 251 3.52 19.56 -10.59
C PRO A 251 1.98 19.53 -10.70
N ASP A 252 1.45 19.23 -11.88
CA ASP A 252 0.01 19.08 -12.15
C ASP A 252 -0.65 17.86 -11.47
N LEU A 253 0.15 16.90 -10.98
CA LEU A 253 -0.28 15.80 -10.12
C LEU A 253 -0.15 16.18 -8.65
N MET A 254 0.95 16.80 -8.24
CA MET A 254 1.12 17.26 -6.84
C MET A 254 0.06 18.30 -6.42
N ASP A 255 -0.29 19.24 -7.31
CA ASP A 255 -1.37 20.22 -7.04
C ASP A 255 -2.79 19.59 -7.05
N ARG A 256 -2.95 18.34 -7.51
CA ARG A 256 -4.20 17.57 -7.35
C ARG A 256 -4.27 16.89 -5.99
N VAL A 257 -3.13 16.40 -5.48
CA VAL A 257 -3.05 15.75 -4.18
C VAL A 257 -3.08 16.79 -3.05
N CYS A 258 -2.24 17.82 -3.12
CA CYS A 258 -2.04 18.86 -2.09
C CYS A 258 -3.02 20.05 -2.24
N LEU A 259 -4.32 19.74 -2.20
CA LEU A 259 -5.36 20.54 -2.85
C LEU A 259 -5.76 21.86 -2.19
N ALA A 260 -5.82 21.92 -0.85
CA ALA A 260 -6.37 23.06 -0.12
C ALA A 260 -5.77 23.16 1.29
N ARG A 261 -5.50 24.37 1.79
CA ARG A 261 -4.94 24.57 3.14
C ARG A 261 -5.19 25.98 3.67
N ASP A 262 -4.98 26.13 4.97
CA ASP A 262 -4.87 27.41 5.67
C ASP A 262 -3.85 27.22 6.80
N GLU A 263 -2.62 27.71 6.57
CA GLU A 263 -1.48 27.48 7.47
C GLU A 263 -1.62 28.21 8.83
N GLU A 264 -2.44 29.27 8.92
CA GLU A 264 -2.73 29.97 10.18
C GLU A 264 -3.70 29.14 11.05
N CYS A 265 -4.74 28.58 10.43
CA CYS A 265 -5.68 27.68 11.11
C CYS A 265 -5.11 26.28 11.35
N GLY A 266 -3.96 25.94 10.76
CA GLY A 266 -3.30 24.65 10.90
C GLY A 266 -4.05 23.50 10.22
N VAL A 267 -4.71 23.74 9.08
CA VAL A 267 -5.57 22.76 8.40
C VAL A 267 -5.13 22.50 6.96
N TYR A 268 -5.01 21.23 6.59
CA TYR A 268 -4.51 20.77 5.29
C TYR A 268 -5.42 19.69 4.71
N GLY A 269 -5.95 19.94 3.52
CA GLY A 269 -6.89 19.08 2.80
C GLY A 269 -6.26 18.48 1.54
N PHE A 270 -6.30 17.17 1.47
CA PHE A 270 -5.71 16.35 0.42
C PHE A 270 -6.79 15.52 -0.30
N VAL A 271 -6.44 14.98 -1.47
CA VAL A 271 -7.31 14.06 -2.23
C VAL A 271 -6.49 12.87 -2.72
N PHE A 272 -7.01 11.66 -2.45
CA PHE A 272 -6.41 10.38 -2.83
C PHE A 272 -7.42 9.51 -3.56
N PHE A 273 -6.96 8.55 -4.34
CA PHE A 273 -7.76 7.53 -5.02
C PHE A 273 -7.74 6.24 -4.20
N ARG A 274 -8.87 5.52 -4.14
CA ARG A 274 -8.96 4.27 -3.38
C ARG A 274 -10.12 3.41 -3.90
N ASP A 275 -9.84 2.14 -4.22
CA ASP A 275 -10.83 1.19 -4.74
C ASP A 275 -11.68 1.74 -5.91
N GLY A 276 -11.08 2.55 -6.79
CA GLY A 276 -11.79 3.15 -7.93
C GLY A 276 -12.61 4.41 -7.61
N GLU A 277 -12.51 4.98 -6.42
CA GLU A 277 -13.20 6.22 -6.03
C GLU A 277 -12.21 7.24 -5.46
N TRP A 278 -12.39 8.52 -5.76
CA TRP A 278 -11.59 9.59 -5.15
C TRP A 278 -12.18 9.99 -3.80
N VAL A 279 -11.32 10.06 -2.79
CA VAL A 279 -11.65 10.39 -1.40
C VAL A 279 -10.88 11.64 -0.97
N SER A 280 -11.60 12.58 -0.36
CA SER A 280 -10.98 13.72 0.34
C SER A 280 -10.57 13.31 1.75
N THR A 281 -9.45 13.83 2.22
CA THR A 281 -9.04 13.75 3.64
C THR A 281 -8.55 15.11 4.10
N VAL A 282 -8.75 15.42 5.37
CA VAL A 282 -8.27 16.67 6.00
C VAL A 282 -7.59 16.31 7.31
N VAL A 283 -6.44 16.94 7.58
CA VAL A 283 -5.59 16.75 8.76
C VAL A 283 -5.17 18.09 9.37
N ASP A 284 -4.78 18.07 10.64
CA ASP A 284 -4.17 19.20 11.35
C ASP A 284 -2.62 19.22 11.25
N ASP A 285 -2.01 20.25 11.85
CA ASP A 285 -0.55 20.48 11.87
C ASP A 285 0.23 19.86 13.04
N ASN A 286 -0.33 18.92 13.81
CA ASN A 286 0.47 18.08 14.74
C ASN A 286 1.32 17.05 13.98
N LEU A 287 2.59 16.88 14.36
CA LEU A 287 3.52 15.90 13.79
C LEU A 287 4.26 15.14 14.90
N TYR A 288 4.76 13.94 14.59
CA TYR A 288 5.59 13.12 15.49
C TYR A 288 7.06 13.53 15.43
N LEU A 289 7.70 13.68 16.60
CA LEU A 289 9.11 14.05 16.75
C LEU A 289 9.93 12.90 17.33
N SER A 290 11.20 12.82 16.92
CA SER A 290 12.13 11.77 17.34
C SER A 290 12.51 11.83 18.82
N VAL A 291 12.50 13.01 19.45
CA VAL A 291 12.96 13.20 20.84
C VAL A 291 11.80 13.61 21.75
N ALA A 292 11.77 13.06 22.97
CA ALA A 292 10.78 13.39 23.99
C ALA A 292 11.01 14.77 24.61
N ASP A 293 9.96 15.33 25.22
CA ASP A 293 10.02 16.63 25.90
C ASP A 293 10.98 16.63 27.08
N PHE A 294 11.60 17.80 27.29
CA PHE A 294 12.71 17.99 28.21
C PHE A 294 12.48 17.43 29.63
N ASP A 295 11.27 17.58 30.15
CA ASP A 295 10.82 17.24 31.49
C ASP A 295 9.66 16.23 31.52
N PHE A 296 9.43 15.48 30.44
CA PHE A 296 8.36 14.47 30.31
C PHE A 296 8.30 13.46 31.47
N TYR A 297 9.45 13.05 32.01
CA TYR A 297 9.57 12.13 33.15
C TYR A 297 9.62 12.81 34.53
N GLY A 298 9.48 14.14 34.60
CA GLY A 298 9.42 14.92 35.84
C GLY A 298 10.73 15.03 36.65
N ASP A 299 11.85 14.51 36.14
CA ASP A 299 13.16 14.48 36.83
C ASP A 299 13.93 15.82 36.72
N ARG A 300 13.56 16.69 35.78
CA ARG A 300 14.37 17.85 35.33
C ARG A 300 13.74 19.21 35.59
N TYR A 301 13.50 19.55 36.86
CA TYR A 301 13.03 20.90 37.20
C TYR A 301 13.98 22.02 36.70
N ASP A 302 13.44 22.99 35.96
CA ASP A 302 14.12 24.22 35.53
C ASP A 302 13.19 25.43 35.65
N SER A 303 13.29 26.16 36.77
CA SER A 303 12.54 27.39 37.01
C SER A 303 12.86 28.55 36.06
N THR A 304 13.87 28.43 35.20
CA THR A 304 14.23 29.45 34.20
C THR A 304 13.72 29.12 32.78
N GLY A 305 13.31 27.87 32.55
CA GLY A 305 13.03 27.30 31.23
C GLY A 305 14.20 27.38 30.24
N ARG A 306 15.43 27.73 30.67
CA ARG A 306 16.60 27.86 29.79
C ARG A 306 17.00 26.51 29.22
N ARG A 307 16.95 25.45 30.01
CA ARG A 307 17.25 24.07 29.62
C ARG A 307 16.18 23.54 28.68
N ALA A 308 14.90 23.80 28.96
CA ALA A 308 13.79 23.45 28.07
C ALA A 308 13.91 24.15 26.70
N ARG A 309 14.19 25.46 26.66
CA ARG A 309 14.45 26.19 25.39
C ARG A 309 15.67 25.67 24.64
N GLN A 310 16.75 25.33 25.35
CA GLN A 310 17.95 24.72 24.77
C GLN A 310 17.73 23.28 24.30
N HIS A 311 16.78 22.54 24.89
CA HIS A 311 16.38 21.21 24.46
C HIS A 311 15.57 21.30 23.17
N ARG A 312 14.52 22.13 23.12
CA ARG A 312 13.73 22.38 21.91
C ARG A 312 14.65 22.76 20.74
N GLN A 313 15.50 23.77 20.92
CA GLN A 313 16.42 24.27 19.89
C GLN A 313 17.42 23.23 19.34
N ARG A 314 17.64 22.10 20.02
CA ARG A 314 18.60 21.06 19.61
C ARG A 314 17.96 19.75 19.15
N HIS A 315 16.71 19.52 19.50
CA HIS A 315 16.08 18.20 19.45
C HIS A 315 14.60 18.22 19.02
N GLN A 316 13.99 19.40 18.93
CA GLN A 316 12.59 19.63 18.57
C GLN A 316 12.46 20.92 17.74
N THR A 317 13.41 21.16 16.85
CA THR A 317 13.41 22.31 15.93
C THR A 317 14.06 21.90 14.62
N GLY A 318 13.42 22.26 13.50
CA GLY A 318 13.85 21.83 12.16
C GLY A 318 13.19 20.53 11.70
N SER A 319 13.48 20.16 10.46
CA SER A 319 12.98 18.97 9.77
C SER A 319 13.60 17.68 10.31
N GLU A 320 14.91 17.70 10.62
CA GLU A 320 15.63 16.56 11.22
C GLU A 320 15.06 16.10 12.57
N ALA A 321 14.28 16.96 13.25
CA ALA A 321 13.64 16.63 14.52
C ALA A 321 12.39 15.73 14.40
N LEU A 322 11.83 15.58 13.19
CA LEU A 322 10.69 14.70 12.92
C LEU A 322 11.06 13.22 13.08
N TYR A 323 10.07 12.38 13.37
CA TYR A 323 10.23 10.92 13.44
C TYR A 323 10.00 10.21 12.10
N PHE A 324 9.08 10.75 11.30
CA PHE A 324 8.70 10.22 9.99
C PHE A 324 9.29 11.10 8.86
N ALA A 325 8.73 11.09 7.65
CA ALA A 325 9.35 11.71 6.46
C ALA A 325 9.75 13.18 6.68
N GLN A 326 10.91 13.54 6.14
CA GLN A 326 11.58 14.81 6.39
C GLN A 326 11.79 15.56 5.07
N CYS A 327 11.59 16.88 5.09
CA CYS A 327 12.08 17.77 4.03
C CYS A 327 13.59 18.04 4.21
N VAL A 328 14.33 18.27 3.12
CA VAL A 328 15.75 18.71 3.20
C VAL A 328 15.88 20.16 3.68
N ASP A 329 14.91 21.04 3.40
CA ASP A 329 14.88 22.37 4.02
C ASP A 329 14.27 22.32 5.43
N GLU A 330 14.99 22.91 6.38
CA GLU A 330 14.66 22.99 7.81
C GLU A 330 13.37 23.77 8.16
N ASN A 331 12.64 24.30 7.18
CA ASN A 331 11.38 25.03 7.36
C ASN A 331 10.26 24.57 6.42
N GLU A 332 10.49 23.54 5.59
CA GLU A 332 9.48 23.00 4.68
C GLU A 332 8.65 21.88 5.34
N THR A 333 7.36 21.78 4.97
CA THR A 333 6.38 20.95 5.71
C THR A 333 5.43 20.10 4.85
N TRP A 334 5.43 20.22 3.51
CA TRP A 334 4.46 19.51 2.68
C TRP A 334 4.55 17.99 2.81
N LEU A 335 5.76 17.43 2.86
CA LEU A 335 5.99 15.99 2.86
C LEU A 335 5.47 15.29 4.13
N PRO A 336 5.85 15.69 5.38
CA PRO A 336 5.31 15.07 6.59
C PRO A 336 3.79 15.26 6.75
N LEU A 337 3.23 16.38 6.27
CA LEU A 337 1.79 16.61 6.28
C LEU A 337 1.05 15.72 5.26
N LEU A 338 1.65 15.48 4.08
CA LEU A 338 1.14 14.58 3.06
C LEU A 338 1.21 13.12 3.51
N GLU A 339 2.32 12.71 4.13
CA GLU A 339 2.53 11.40 4.75
C GLU A 339 1.48 11.14 5.83
N LYS A 340 1.26 12.10 6.75
CA LYS A 340 0.20 12.04 7.75
C LYS A 340 -1.19 11.86 7.13
N ALA A 341 -1.48 12.58 6.04
CA ALA A 341 -2.76 12.46 5.34
C ALA A 341 -2.93 11.09 4.68
N TYR A 342 -1.86 10.51 4.15
CA TYR A 342 -1.82 9.16 3.58
C TYR A 342 -1.97 8.09 4.68
N ALA A 343 -1.28 8.25 5.82
CA ALA A 343 -1.44 7.42 7.01
C ALA A 343 -2.88 7.45 7.53
N LYS A 344 -3.53 8.63 7.61
CA LYS A 344 -4.95 8.74 7.98
C LYS A 344 -5.87 7.99 7.01
N VAL A 345 -5.63 8.08 5.71
CA VAL A 345 -6.43 7.35 4.70
C VAL A 345 -6.26 5.83 4.86
N HIS A 346 -5.05 5.37 5.18
CA HIS A 346 -4.72 3.97 5.41
C HIS A 346 -4.90 3.49 6.86
N GLY A 347 -5.34 4.35 7.77
CA GLY A 347 -5.75 4.04 9.15
C GLY A 347 -4.73 4.32 10.24
N ASP A 348 -3.43 4.17 9.96
CA ASP A 348 -2.29 4.47 10.85
C ASP A 348 -0.96 4.55 10.07
N TYR A 349 0.08 5.08 10.72
CA TYR A 349 1.44 5.14 10.16
C TYR A 349 2.07 3.77 9.93
N GLU A 350 1.85 2.82 10.84
CA GLU A 350 2.39 1.46 10.72
C GLU A 350 1.87 0.76 9.46
N ALA A 351 0.61 0.99 9.07
CA ALA A 351 0.01 0.49 7.82
C ALA A 351 0.68 1.01 6.53
N LEU A 352 1.54 2.04 6.61
CA LEU A 352 2.38 2.47 5.49
C LEU A 352 3.65 1.63 5.32
N SER A 353 4.04 0.82 6.32
CA SER A 353 5.24 -0.01 6.24
C SER A 353 5.08 -1.15 5.21
N GLY A 354 5.94 -1.18 4.19
CA GLY A 354 5.96 -2.17 3.12
C GLY A 354 4.87 -2.00 2.05
N GLY A 355 5.24 -2.09 0.77
CA GLY A 355 4.32 -1.98 -0.36
C GLY A 355 5.03 -1.87 -1.71
N TRP A 356 4.27 -1.61 -2.78
CA TRP A 356 4.81 -1.44 -4.13
C TRP A 356 4.53 -0.04 -4.64
N SER A 357 5.55 0.68 -5.14
CA SER A 357 5.39 2.07 -5.58
C SER A 357 4.28 2.29 -6.61
N GLY A 358 3.96 1.26 -7.41
CA GLY A 358 2.77 1.27 -8.28
C GLY A 358 1.47 1.58 -7.53
N GLU A 359 1.23 0.91 -6.39
CA GLU A 359 0.06 1.13 -5.54
C GLU A 359 -0.04 2.58 -5.06
N ALA A 360 1.09 3.16 -4.62
CA ALA A 360 1.14 4.55 -4.16
C ALA A 360 0.94 5.56 -5.29
N VAL A 361 1.45 5.30 -6.51
CA VAL A 361 1.13 6.16 -7.66
C VAL A 361 -0.35 6.01 -8.05
N GLU A 362 -0.95 4.81 -8.04
CA GLU A 362 -2.40 4.67 -8.24
C GLU A 362 -3.19 5.50 -7.20
N ASP A 363 -2.86 5.35 -5.91
CA ASP A 363 -3.56 6.03 -4.81
C ASP A 363 -3.37 7.55 -4.79
N MET A 364 -2.30 8.09 -5.39
CA MET A 364 -2.08 9.54 -5.52
C MET A 364 -2.59 10.13 -6.84
N THR A 365 -2.70 9.35 -7.92
CA THR A 365 -2.94 9.90 -9.27
C THR A 365 -4.25 9.45 -9.93
N GLY A 366 -4.89 8.39 -9.45
CA GLY A 366 -6.00 7.74 -10.16
C GLY A 366 -5.60 7.02 -11.45
N GLY A 367 -4.29 6.93 -11.70
CA GLY A 367 -3.67 6.17 -12.78
C GLY A 367 -3.78 4.65 -12.59
N VAL A 368 -3.16 3.91 -13.50
CA VAL A 368 -3.14 2.45 -13.50
C VAL A 368 -1.73 1.94 -13.73
N THR A 369 -1.21 1.12 -12.82
CA THR A 369 0.11 0.53 -12.94
C THR A 369 0.09 -0.77 -13.74
N THR A 370 1.11 -0.95 -14.57
CA THR A 370 1.53 -2.26 -15.08
C THR A 370 2.93 -2.56 -14.53
N THR A 371 3.06 -3.62 -13.72
CA THR A 371 4.36 -4.12 -13.26
C THR A 371 5.06 -4.83 -14.42
N ILE A 372 6.28 -4.40 -14.78
CA ILE A 372 7.05 -4.92 -15.91
C ILE A 372 8.30 -5.62 -15.36
N ALA A 373 8.39 -6.93 -15.56
CA ALA A 373 9.62 -7.68 -15.27
C ALA A 373 10.66 -7.44 -16.38
N THR A 374 11.81 -6.88 -16.03
CA THR A 374 12.87 -6.45 -16.97
C THR A 374 13.39 -7.61 -17.83
N ASN A 375 13.48 -8.81 -17.26
CA ASN A 375 13.88 -10.04 -17.94
C ASN A 375 12.80 -10.65 -18.88
N LYS A 376 11.58 -10.10 -18.92
CA LYS A 376 10.47 -10.53 -19.81
C LYS A 376 10.13 -9.50 -20.88
N VAL A 377 10.90 -8.42 -21.02
CA VAL A 377 10.65 -7.34 -21.99
C VAL A 377 10.94 -7.81 -23.42
N LEU A 378 9.88 -8.10 -24.18
CA LEU A 378 9.98 -8.56 -25.58
C LEU A 378 10.59 -7.50 -26.52
N ASN A 379 10.24 -6.23 -26.35
CA ASN A 379 10.73 -5.13 -27.19
C ASN A 379 11.28 -3.99 -26.34
N LYS A 380 12.60 -4.02 -26.10
CA LYS A 380 13.31 -2.98 -25.34
C LYS A 380 13.20 -1.58 -25.99
N GLY A 381 13.07 -1.48 -27.31
CA GLY A 381 12.88 -0.19 -28.01
C GLY A 381 11.47 0.38 -27.94
N ARG A 382 10.46 -0.45 -27.59
CA ARG A 382 9.13 0.04 -27.18
C ARG A 382 9.19 0.59 -25.76
N LEU A 383 9.70 -0.21 -24.81
CA LEU A 383 9.83 0.22 -23.41
C LEU A 383 10.68 1.49 -23.27
N TRP A 384 11.74 1.64 -24.06
CA TRP A 384 12.55 2.87 -24.08
C TRP A 384 11.76 4.12 -24.47
N ARG A 385 10.92 4.05 -25.52
CA ARG A 385 10.05 5.17 -25.90
C ARG A 385 8.98 5.46 -24.86
N GLU A 386 8.47 4.43 -24.19
CA GLU A 386 7.56 4.62 -23.04
C GLU A 386 8.28 5.31 -21.86
N LEU A 387 9.54 4.95 -21.57
CA LEU A 387 10.38 5.56 -20.53
C LEU A 387 10.76 7.03 -20.82
N VAL A 388 11.11 7.35 -22.06
CA VAL A 388 11.38 8.74 -22.50
C VAL A 388 10.11 9.61 -22.41
N ASN A 389 8.93 9.00 -22.50
CA ASN A 389 7.65 9.59 -22.05
C ASN A 389 7.34 10.98 -22.63
N ALA A 390 7.67 11.22 -23.91
CA ALA A 390 7.55 12.52 -24.56
C ALA A 390 6.13 13.13 -24.51
N ASP A 391 5.10 12.29 -24.42
CA ASP A 391 3.69 12.71 -24.32
C ASP A 391 3.23 13.02 -22.88
N GLY A 392 4.04 12.73 -21.85
CA GLY A 392 3.64 12.82 -20.44
C GLY A 392 2.58 11.79 -19.99
N ASN A 393 2.32 10.76 -20.79
CA ASN A 393 1.24 9.78 -20.57
C ASN A 393 1.54 8.73 -19.50
N PHE A 394 2.79 8.65 -19.02
CA PHE A 394 3.24 7.70 -18.00
C PHE A 394 4.01 8.39 -16.87
N VAL A 395 4.20 7.66 -15.76
CA VAL A 395 5.26 7.90 -14.76
C VAL A 395 5.85 6.55 -14.32
N PHE A 396 7.08 6.55 -13.82
CA PHE A 396 7.86 5.33 -13.60
C PHE A 396 8.52 5.25 -12.21
N ALA A 397 8.47 4.06 -11.62
CA ALA A 397 9.28 3.66 -10.47
C ALA A 397 9.94 2.29 -10.74
N ALA A 398 10.92 1.91 -9.93
CA ALA A 398 11.68 0.66 -10.05
C ALA A 398 11.84 -0.02 -8.69
N SER A 399 12.08 -1.32 -8.68
CA SER A 399 12.32 -2.08 -7.44
C SER A 399 13.52 -3.01 -7.55
N ALA A 400 14.44 -2.84 -6.61
CA ALA A 400 15.64 -3.65 -6.46
C ALA A 400 15.35 -4.77 -5.47
N LEU A 401 15.08 -5.99 -5.96
CA LEU A 401 14.77 -7.14 -5.10
C LEU A 401 16.00 -7.67 -4.36
N GLY A 402 15.80 -8.07 -3.11
CA GLY A 402 16.71 -8.89 -2.32
C GLY A 402 16.13 -9.14 -0.93
N SER A 403 16.78 -10.00 -0.14
CA SER A 403 16.25 -10.44 1.16
C SER A 403 16.48 -9.45 2.33
N GLY A 404 16.98 -8.25 2.06
CA GLY A 404 17.58 -7.34 3.05
C GLY A 404 18.91 -7.84 3.66
N ARG A 405 19.25 -9.13 3.48
CA ARG A 405 20.50 -9.75 3.98
C ARG A 405 21.59 -9.79 2.91
N ASP A 406 21.19 -9.76 1.63
CA ASP A 406 22.09 -9.71 0.48
C ASP A 406 22.70 -8.30 0.35
N ARG A 407 24.02 -8.15 0.52
CA ARG A 407 24.65 -6.82 0.54
C ARG A 407 24.98 -6.32 -0.86
N THR A 408 24.04 -5.56 -1.41
CA THR A 408 24.10 -4.71 -2.62
C THR A 408 24.14 -5.41 -3.98
N ARG A 409 23.57 -4.73 -4.98
CA ARG A 409 23.92 -4.88 -6.40
C ARG A 409 24.37 -3.50 -6.90
N GLY A 410 25.66 -3.33 -7.19
CA GLY A 410 26.20 -2.06 -7.68
C GLY A 410 25.96 -0.85 -6.75
N GLY A 411 26.09 -1.04 -5.44
CA GLY A 411 25.86 0.02 -4.44
C GLY A 411 24.39 0.22 -4.03
N LEU A 412 23.42 -0.29 -4.80
CA LEU A 412 22.00 -0.12 -4.47
C LEU A 412 21.57 -0.93 -3.25
N ALA A 413 20.61 -0.36 -2.50
CA ALA A 413 19.88 -1.05 -1.45
C ALA A 413 18.91 -2.08 -2.06
N LEU A 414 18.72 -3.21 -1.40
CA LEU A 414 17.89 -4.31 -1.88
C LEU A 414 16.70 -4.56 -0.94
N GLY A 415 15.57 -5.00 -1.51
CA GLY A 415 14.27 -4.93 -0.85
C GLY A 415 13.68 -3.52 -0.87
N HIS A 416 14.14 -2.67 -1.81
CA HIS A 416 13.95 -1.22 -1.78
C HIS A 416 13.37 -0.67 -3.09
N ALA A 417 12.69 0.47 -2.98
CA ALA A 417 12.03 1.15 -4.09
C ALA A 417 12.82 2.38 -4.55
N TYR A 418 12.74 2.65 -5.85
CA TYR A 418 13.48 3.71 -6.53
C TYR A 418 12.57 4.45 -7.51
N SER A 419 12.87 5.72 -7.72
CA SER A 419 12.10 6.63 -8.59
C SER A 419 12.83 6.74 -9.94
N ILE A 420 12.15 6.62 -11.08
CA ILE A 420 12.75 6.94 -12.38
C ILE A 420 12.34 8.37 -12.74
N LEU A 421 13.31 9.28 -12.71
CA LEU A 421 13.07 10.73 -12.80
C LEU A 421 13.12 11.24 -14.24
N ARG A 422 14.12 10.79 -15.03
CA ARG A 422 14.32 11.18 -16.43
C ARG A 422 14.94 10.02 -17.21
N ALA A 423 14.52 9.81 -18.45
CA ALA A 423 15.24 8.99 -19.43
C ALA A 423 15.55 9.86 -20.65
N THR A 424 16.77 9.76 -21.19
CA THR A 424 17.19 10.55 -22.36
C THR A 424 18.13 9.76 -23.28
N GLU A 425 18.08 10.05 -24.57
CA GLU A 425 18.95 9.48 -25.61
C GLU A 425 19.77 10.62 -26.21
N GLU A 426 21.07 10.59 -25.99
CA GLU A 426 21.98 11.71 -26.19
C GLU A 426 23.22 11.25 -26.96
N GLU A 427 23.67 12.02 -27.95
CA GLU A 427 24.95 11.73 -28.64
C GLU A 427 26.17 11.95 -27.71
N ASP A 428 27.22 11.16 -27.85
CA ASP A 428 28.51 11.36 -27.17
C ASP A 428 29.45 12.31 -27.96
N GLU A 429 30.68 12.49 -27.45
CA GLU A 429 31.72 13.32 -28.10
C GLU A 429 32.23 12.73 -29.43
N GLU A 430 31.88 11.49 -29.77
CA GLU A 430 32.20 10.81 -31.03
C GLU A 430 30.99 10.73 -32.00
N GLY A 431 29.78 11.07 -31.52
CA GLY A 431 28.52 11.01 -32.27
C GLY A 431 27.73 9.71 -32.13
N ASN A 432 28.06 8.85 -31.16
CA ASN A 432 27.28 7.63 -30.87
C ASN A 432 26.09 7.94 -29.94
N PRO A 433 24.90 7.36 -30.15
CA PRO A 433 23.75 7.55 -29.27
C PRO A 433 23.88 6.74 -27.97
N VAL A 434 23.84 7.42 -26.82
CA VAL A 434 23.90 6.85 -25.47
C VAL A 434 22.53 6.96 -24.79
N ARG A 435 22.07 5.89 -24.14
CA ARG A 435 20.78 5.83 -23.43
C ARG A 435 20.98 5.86 -21.93
N LEU A 436 20.56 6.95 -21.30
CA LEU A 436 20.81 7.23 -19.89
C LEU A 436 19.51 7.46 -19.12
N VAL A 437 19.47 6.95 -17.89
CA VAL A 437 18.32 7.07 -16.98
C VAL A 437 18.80 7.64 -15.66
N LEU A 438 18.13 8.71 -15.21
CA LEU A 438 18.27 9.32 -13.89
C LEU A 438 17.31 8.62 -12.93
N VAL A 439 17.86 8.00 -11.90
CA VAL A 439 17.15 7.22 -10.89
C VAL A 439 17.38 7.87 -9.52
N ARG A 440 16.37 7.86 -8.63
CA ARG A 440 16.49 8.40 -7.26
C ARG A 440 16.11 7.40 -6.16
N ASN A 441 16.99 7.27 -5.18
CA ASN A 441 16.78 6.65 -3.87
C ASN A 441 15.91 7.55 -2.97
N PRO A 442 14.76 7.08 -2.43
CA PRO A 442 13.91 7.87 -1.52
C PRO A 442 14.53 8.19 -0.15
N TRP A 443 15.66 7.58 0.24
CA TRP A 443 16.39 8.00 1.45
C TRP A 443 16.95 9.42 1.34
N GLY A 444 17.30 9.86 0.11
CA GLY A 444 17.96 11.14 -0.13
C GLY A 444 19.43 11.22 0.27
N GLU A 445 20.02 10.11 0.70
CA GLU A 445 21.45 9.94 1.00
C GLU A 445 21.81 8.43 1.00
N ARG A 446 23.11 8.13 1.07
CA ARG A 446 23.68 6.79 1.30
C ARG A 446 23.68 6.43 2.78
N ASP A 447 23.57 5.13 3.09
CA ASP A 447 23.75 4.62 4.45
C ASP A 447 25.22 4.71 4.92
N THR A 448 25.44 4.41 6.21
CA THR A 448 26.78 4.41 6.82
C THR A 448 27.77 3.39 6.22
N GLY A 449 27.32 2.49 5.35
CA GLY A 449 28.12 1.56 4.54
C GLY A 449 28.33 2.02 3.08
N GLY A 450 27.84 3.19 2.68
CA GLY A 450 27.88 3.72 1.31
C GLY A 450 26.79 3.19 0.38
N ILE A 451 25.78 2.49 0.92
CA ILE A 451 24.69 1.82 0.19
C ILE A 451 23.55 2.80 -0.04
N GLY A 452 22.95 2.78 -1.24
CA GLY A 452 21.72 3.52 -1.55
C GLY A 452 21.71 4.03 -2.98
N GLU A 453 22.86 4.51 -3.44
CA GLU A 453 23.09 5.02 -4.79
C GLU A 453 24.01 4.10 -5.59
N TRP A 454 23.96 4.22 -6.92
CA TRP A 454 24.77 3.44 -7.85
C TRP A 454 26.29 3.67 -7.67
N ASN A 455 27.08 2.65 -8.01
CA ASN A 455 28.55 2.72 -8.02
C ASN A 455 29.21 2.16 -9.30
N GLY A 456 28.41 1.91 -10.34
CA GLY A 456 28.89 1.53 -11.68
C GLY A 456 29.07 2.73 -12.61
N PRO A 457 29.14 2.49 -13.94
CA PRO A 457 29.22 3.55 -14.95
C PRO A 457 28.12 4.59 -14.78
N TRP A 458 28.46 5.88 -14.91
CA TRP A 458 27.58 7.04 -14.71
C TRP A 458 27.15 7.36 -13.27
N SER A 459 27.63 6.62 -12.27
CA SER A 459 27.58 7.10 -10.87
C SER A 459 28.44 8.36 -10.68
N ASP A 460 28.21 9.12 -9.62
CA ASP A 460 28.91 10.38 -9.31
C ASP A 460 30.44 10.24 -9.20
N GLY A 461 30.93 9.06 -8.80
CA GLY A 461 32.36 8.75 -8.78
C GLY A 461 32.96 8.28 -10.11
N SER A 462 32.15 8.23 -11.18
CA SER A 462 32.50 7.50 -12.41
C SER A 462 33.25 8.35 -13.44
N ARG A 463 34.22 7.71 -14.10
CA ARG A 463 35.13 8.33 -15.09
C ARG A 463 34.45 8.79 -16.39
N GLU A 464 33.22 8.35 -16.62
CA GLU A 464 32.40 8.67 -17.80
C GLU A 464 31.94 10.15 -17.79
N TRP A 465 32.02 10.83 -16.64
CA TRP A 465 31.76 12.26 -16.50
C TRP A 465 32.88 13.14 -17.09
N THR A 466 32.82 13.37 -18.39
CA THR A 466 33.62 14.42 -19.06
C THR A 466 32.96 15.80 -18.89
N PRO A 467 33.68 16.93 -19.10
CA PRO A 467 33.10 18.27 -19.05
C PRO A 467 31.90 18.46 -20.00
N TYR A 468 31.91 17.80 -21.16
CA TYR A 468 30.80 17.76 -22.10
C TYR A 468 29.53 17.20 -21.46
N TRP A 469 29.63 16.06 -20.79
CA TRP A 469 28.49 15.40 -20.15
C TRP A 469 27.95 16.15 -18.94
N LEU A 470 28.81 16.83 -18.18
CA LEU A 470 28.42 17.67 -17.06
C LEU A 470 27.58 18.88 -17.51
N GLU A 471 27.98 19.57 -18.59
CA GLU A 471 27.18 20.65 -19.18
C GLU A 471 25.88 20.12 -19.80
N LYS A 472 25.97 19.04 -20.57
CA LYS A 472 24.85 18.47 -21.35
C LYS A 472 23.73 17.87 -20.50
N LEU A 473 24.07 17.14 -19.43
CA LEU A 473 23.08 16.53 -18.54
C LEU A 473 22.75 17.39 -17.31
N GLN A 474 23.49 18.49 -17.10
CA GLN A 474 23.41 19.37 -15.93
C GLN A 474 23.56 18.64 -14.59
N HIS A 475 24.30 17.54 -14.59
CA HIS A 475 24.57 16.73 -13.40
C HIS A 475 25.41 17.52 -12.38
N ARG A 476 25.11 17.30 -11.11
CA ARG A 476 25.84 17.82 -9.95
C ARG A 476 26.24 16.63 -9.10
N PHE A 477 27.51 16.57 -8.71
CA PHE A 477 28.00 15.55 -7.81
C PHE A 477 27.44 15.76 -6.40
N GLY A 478 26.91 14.72 -5.78
CA GLY A 478 26.30 14.80 -4.46
C GLY A 478 26.24 13.48 -3.71
N ASP A 479 25.53 13.53 -2.59
CA ASP A 479 24.94 12.39 -1.88
C ASP A 479 23.51 12.86 -1.57
N ASP A 480 22.65 12.79 -2.59
CA ASP A 480 21.28 13.34 -2.59
C ASP A 480 20.20 12.32 -3.01
N GLY A 481 20.66 11.08 -3.20
CA GLY A 481 19.89 9.92 -3.65
C GLY A 481 19.83 9.77 -5.17
N MET A 482 20.22 10.77 -5.97
CA MET A 482 20.09 10.75 -7.43
C MET A 482 21.36 10.25 -8.12
N PHE A 483 21.22 9.38 -9.12
CA PHE A 483 22.34 8.88 -9.92
C PHE A 483 21.91 8.54 -11.34
N TRP A 484 22.87 8.62 -12.27
CA TRP A 484 22.69 8.18 -13.64
C TRP A 484 23.17 6.72 -13.82
N MET A 485 22.53 6.01 -14.75
CA MET A 485 22.99 4.71 -15.24
C MET A 485 22.54 4.47 -16.69
N THR A 486 23.12 3.48 -17.36
CA THR A 486 22.66 3.10 -18.72
C THR A 486 21.32 2.39 -18.68
N TYR A 487 20.59 2.40 -19.81
CA TYR A 487 19.36 1.61 -19.96
C TYR A 487 19.62 0.09 -19.85
N GLU A 488 20.78 -0.35 -20.31
CA GLU A 488 21.25 -1.73 -20.20
C GLU A 488 21.50 -2.13 -18.73
N ASP A 489 22.12 -1.26 -17.93
CA ASP A 489 22.28 -1.44 -16.48
C ASP A 489 20.92 -1.51 -15.79
N LEU A 490 20.02 -0.56 -16.07
CA LEU A 490 18.66 -0.51 -15.50
C LEU A 490 17.94 -1.86 -15.67
N LEU A 491 17.97 -2.43 -16.87
CA LEU A 491 17.33 -3.70 -17.19
C LEU A 491 18.03 -4.94 -16.61
N SER A 492 19.27 -4.82 -16.11
CA SER A 492 20.03 -5.92 -15.50
C SER A 492 19.99 -5.91 -13.97
N ILE A 493 19.92 -4.71 -13.38
CA ILE A 493 19.96 -4.49 -11.93
C ILE A 493 18.55 -4.54 -11.32
N PHE A 494 17.61 -3.76 -11.86
CA PHE A 494 16.23 -3.74 -11.40
C PHE A 494 15.46 -4.93 -11.97
N VAL A 495 14.62 -5.55 -11.14
CA VAL A 495 13.84 -6.74 -11.55
C VAL A 495 12.45 -6.33 -12.03
N PHE A 496 11.85 -5.33 -11.38
CA PHE A 496 10.55 -4.77 -11.74
C PHE A 496 10.63 -3.27 -11.98
N LEU A 497 9.93 -2.82 -13.02
CA LEU A 497 9.60 -1.42 -13.29
C LEU A 497 8.08 -1.27 -13.16
N HIS A 498 7.62 -0.32 -12.34
CA HIS A 498 6.23 0.06 -12.24
C HIS A 498 5.96 1.17 -13.26
N ARG A 499 5.28 0.84 -14.37
CA ARG A 499 4.85 1.80 -15.39
C ARG A 499 3.41 2.19 -15.10
N THR A 500 3.17 3.41 -14.63
CA THR A 500 1.81 3.90 -14.34
C THR A 500 1.32 4.78 -15.49
N ARG A 501 0.20 4.41 -16.13
CA ARG A 501 -0.52 5.30 -17.06
C ARG A 501 -1.32 6.33 -16.26
N ILE A 502 -1.15 7.60 -16.61
CA ILE A 502 -1.98 8.71 -16.12
C ILE A 502 -3.16 8.90 -17.11
N PHE A 503 -4.32 9.32 -16.60
CA PHE A 503 -5.52 9.58 -17.41
C PHE A 503 -5.92 11.05 -17.37
N ASP A 504 -6.40 11.55 -18.50
CA ASP A 504 -6.92 12.91 -18.70
C ASP A 504 -8.43 12.91 -19.02
N GLU A 505 -8.95 14.08 -19.39
CA GLU A 505 -10.35 14.29 -19.76
C GLU A 505 -10.77 13.56 -21.05
N THR A 506 -9.86 12.95 -21.83
CA THR A 506 -10.22 12.15 -23.00
C THR A 506 -10.71 10.75 -22.63
N TRP A 507 -10.44 10.29 -21.40
CA TRP A 507 -10.78 8.94 -20.95
C TRP A 507 -12.12 8.90 -20.21
N THR A 508 -12.93 7.92 -20.59
CA THR A 508 -14.16 7.52 -19.91
C THR A 508 -13.88 6.29 -19.07
N VAL A 509 -14.36 6.30 -17.82
CA VAL A 509 -14.22 5.18 -16.88
C VAL A 509 -15.58 4.56 -16.56
N VAL A 510 -15.63 3.23 -16.54
CA VAL A 510 -16.71 2.43 -15.94
C VAL A 510 -16.13 1.43 -14.96
N GLN A 511 -16.93 1.05 -13.95
CA GLN A 511 -16.53 0.00 -13.02
C GLN A 511 -17.73 -0.78 -12.49
N ARG A 512 -17.51 -2.03 -12.11
CA ARG A 512 -18.48 -2.88 -11.41
C ARG A 512 -17.78 -3.72 -10.34
N TRP A 513 -18.26 -3.63 -9.11
CA TRP A 513 -17.79 -4.39 -7.96
C TRP A 513 -18.72 -5.58 -7.66
N THR A 514 -18.17 -6.69 -7.19
CA THR A 514 -18.88 -7.93 -6.81
C THR A 514 -18.08 -8.74 -5.78
N SER A 515 -18.76 -9.52 -4.95
CA SER A 515 -18.11 -10.42 -3.97
C SER A 515 -18.21 -11.86 -4.43
N VAL A 516 -17.07 -12.55 -4.56
CA VAL A 516 -17.04 -13.93 -5.06
C VAL A 516 -16.46 -14.88 -4.03
N ARG A 517 -17.17 -16.01 -3.81
CA ARG A 517 -16.68 -17.17 -3.07
C ARG A 517 -15.64 -17.88 -3.94
N VAL A 518 -14.39 -17.92 -3.50
CA VAL A 518 -13.31 -18.53 -4.29
C VAL A 518 -13.38 -20.07 -4.13
N PRO A 519 -13.46 -20.84 -5.23
CA PRO A 519 -13.46 -22.30 -5.16
C PRO A 519 -12.07 -22.83 -4.81
N TRP A 520 -12.00 -23.99 -4.14
CA TRP A 520 -10.73 -24.68 -3.88
C TRP A 520 -10.03 -25.16 -5.17
N LEU A 521 -10.82 -25.64 -6.14
CA LEU A 521 -10.30 -26.07 -7.44
C LEU A 521 -10.04 -24.86 -8.33
N GLU A 522 -8.81 -24.77 -8.85
CA GLU A 522 -8.44 -23.76 -9.83
C GLU A 522 -9.28 -23.86 -11.10
N GLY A 523 -9.99 -22.78 -11.45
CA GLY A 523 -10.77 -22.67 -12.67
C GLY A 523 -11.21 -21.23 -12.91
N TYR A 524 -11.85 -21.00 -14.06
CA TYR A 524 -12.57 -19.75 -14.29
C TYR A 524 -13.89 -19.77 -13.51
N LEU A 525 -14.25 -18.63 -12.95
CA LEU A 525 -15.46 -18.44 -12.15
C LEU A 525 -16.69 -18.41 -13.07
N GLN A 526 -17.85 -18.83 -12.53
CA GLN A 526 -19.14 -18.65 -13.22
C GLN A 526 -19.47 -17.17 -13.47
N PRO A 527 -19.34 -16.26 -12.47
CA PRO A 527 -19.47 -14.83 -12.73
C PRO A 527 -18.38 -14.33 -13.69
N LYS A 528 -18.82 -13.70 -14.77
CA LYS A 528 -17.97 -13.03 -15.77
C LYS A 528 -18.48 -11.62 -16.04
N PHE A 529 -17.59 -10.72 -16.43
CA PHE A 529 -18.00 -9.41 -16.92
C PHE A 529 -18.14 -9.43 -18.45
N VAL A 530 -19.16 -8.77 -18.98
CA VAL A 530 -19.32 -8.51 -20.41
C VAL A 530 -19.16 -7.01 -20.64
N VAL A 531 -18.41 -6.64 -21.67
CA VAL A 531 -17.93 -5.28 -21.90
C VAL A 531 -18.33 -4.85 -23.31
N GLY A 532 -19.10 -3.78 -23.42
CA GLY A 532 -19.50 -3.21 -24.70
C GLY A 532 -18.57 -2.06 -25.11
N ILE A 533 -17.98 -2.18 -26.31
CA ILE A 533 -17.16 -1.16 -26.96
C ILE A 533 -17.88 -0.70 -28.23
N THR A 534 -18.07 0.61 -28.41
CA THR A 534 -18.78 1.20 -29.57
C THR A 534 -17.82 1.87 -30.56
N LYS A 535 -16.62 2.25 -30.11
CA LYS A 535 -15.57 2.90 -30.91
C LYS A 535 -14.27 2.10 -30.87
N PRO A 536 -13.51 2.00 -31.98
CA PRO A 536 -12.16 1.45 -31.94
C PRO A 536 -11.22 2.38 -31.18
N GLY A 537 -10.29 1.80 -30.41
CA GLY A 537 -9.31 2.57 -29.67
C GLY A 537 -8.62 1.79 -28.54
N PRO A 538 -7.72 2.45 -27.77
CA PRO A 538 -7.07 1.84 -26.63
C PRO A 538 -8.06 1.70 -25.45
N VAL A 539 -8.02 0.53 -24.81
CA VAL A 539 -8.82 0.17 -23.64
C VAL A 539 -7.91 -0.41 -22.57
N VAL A 540 -8.02 0.07 -21.34
CA VAL A 540 -7.29 -0.42 -20.17
C VAL A 540 -8.25 -1.13 -19.23
N PHE A 541 -8.05 -2.44 -19.06
CA PHE A 541 -8.79 -3.29 -18.13
C PHE A 541 -7.98 -3.42 -16.83
N VAL A 542 -8.66 -3.30 -15.68
CA VAL A 542 -8.03 -3.38 -14.36
C VAL A 542 -8.90 -4.19 -13.43
N LEU A 543 -8.43 -5.37 -13.04
CA LEU A 543 -9.10 -6.22 -12.05
C LEU A 543 -8.38 -6.04 -10.71
N SER A 544 -9.10 -5.58 -9.69
CA SER A 544 -8.55 -5.30 -8.35
C SER A 544 -9.34 -5.96 -7.24
N GLU A 545 -8.65 -6.43 -6.20
CA GLU A 545 -9.28 -6.66 -4.90
C GLU A 545 -9.50 -5.30 -4.20
N ALA A 546 -10.42 -5.23 -3.24
CA ALA A 546 -10.47 -4.12 -2.30
C ALA A 546 -9.19 -4.09 -1.44
N ASP A 547 -8.63 -2.90 -1.26
CA ASP A 547 -7.38 -2.71 -0.56
C ASP A 547 -7.44 -3.15 0.92
N LYS A 548 -6.49 -4.02 1.31
CA LYS A 548 -6.36 -4.59 2.65
C LYS A 548 -5.60 -3.67 3.62
N ARG A 549 -4.81 -2.72 3.12
CA ARG A 549 -3.92 -1.87 3.94
C ARG A 549 -4.67 -1.14 5.05
N TYR A 550 -5.85 -0.62 4.72
CA TYR A 550 -6.74 0.09 5.64
C TYR A 550 -7.70 -0.81 6.45
N LEU A 551 -7.58 -2.13 6.28
CA LEU A 551 -8.31 -3.18 7.01
C LEU A 551 -7.42 -3.86 8.05
N ARG A 552 -6.28 -3.26 8.43
CA ARG A 552 -5.20 -3.94 9.15
C ARG A 552 -5.64 -4.60 10.46
N GLY A 553 -5.39 -5.90 10.58
CA GLY A 553 -5.87 -6.79 11.64
C GLY A 553 -7.22 -7.47 11.37
N LEU A 554 -7.97 -7.05 10.34
CA LEU A 554 -9.26 -7.64 9.92
C LEU A 554 -9.25 -8.17 8.47
N GLU A 555 -8.07 -8.29 7.85
CA GLU A 555 -7.86 -8.82 6.49
C GLU A 555 -8.37 -10.28 6.38
N GLY A 556 -8.10 -11.07 7.43
CA GLY A 556 -8.47 -12.48 7.55
C GLY A 556 -7.38 -13.44 7.04
N GLN A 557 -7.75 -14.72 6.90
CA GLN A 557 -6.80 -15.81 6.69
C GLN A 557 -6.38 -16.06 5.21
N TYR A 558 -6.72 -15.19 4.26
CA TYR A 558 -6.63 -15.51 2.83
C TYR A 558 -5.97 -14.43 1.96
N GLU A 559 -4.97 -14.84 1.20
CA GLU A 559 -4.39 -14.10 0.08
C GLU A 559 -4.92 -14.60 -1.26
N TYR A 560 -5.05 -13.69 -2.23
CA TYR A 560 -5.69 -13.96 -3.52
C TYR A 560 -4.80 -13.52 -4.69
N ALA A 561 -4.44 -14.46 -5.57
CA ALA A 561 -3.76 -14.16 -6.82
C ALA A 561 -4.80 -14.01 -7.95
N LEU A 562 -5.04 -12.76 -8.36
CA LEU A 562 -6.03 -12.40 -9.38
C LEU A 562 -5.55 -12.75 -10.78
N HIS A 563 -6.45 -13.29 -11.62
CA HIS A 563 -6.19 -13.62 -13.02
C HIS A 563 -7.41 -13.28 -13.86
N PHE A 564 -7.23 -12.86 -15.11
CA PHE A 564 -8.35 -12.80 -16.07
C PHE A 564 -7.95 -13.14 -17.49
N LEU A 565 -8.92 -13.62 -18.26
CA LEU A 565 -8.82 -13.88 -19.69
C LEU A 565 -9.82 -12.97 -20.41
N LEU A 566 -9.36 -12.26 -21.43
CA LEU A 566 -10.18 -11.40 -22.30
C LEU A 566 -10.40 -12.11 -23.64
N GLN A 567 -11.66 -12.20 -24.08
CA GLN A 567 -12.06 -12.83 -25.34
C GLN A 567 -13.23 -12.07 -25.99
N GLU A 568 -13.53 -12.33 -27.26
CA GLU A 568 -14.78 -11.88 -27.90
C GLU A 568 -15.99 -12.65 -27.35
N GLU A 569 -17.18 -12.05 -27.35
CA GLU A 569 -18.39 -12.70 -26.83
C GLU A 569 -18.74 -13.96 -27.64
N ASN A 570 -18.84 -15.10 -26.95
CA ASN A 570 -19.00 -16.45 -27.55
C ASN A 570 -17.82 -16.93 -28.43
N ALA A 571 -16.59 -16.41 -28.23
CA ALA A 571 -15.38 -17.00 -28.79
C ALA A 571 -15.25 -18.50 -28.42
N LYS A 572 -14.60 -19.31 -29.27
CA LYS A 572 -14.36 -20.72 -28.93
C LYS A 572 -13.32 -20.81 -27.79
N PRO A 573 -13.29 -21.90 -27.02
CA PRO A 573 -12.17 -22.18 -26.12
C PRO A 573 -10.82 -22.00 -26.83
N GLU A 574 -9.88 -21.39 -26.13
CA GLU A 574 -8.52 -21.02 -26.61
C GLU A 574 -8.44 -19.81 -27.58
N GLU A 575 -9.54 -19.37 -28.23
CA GLU A 575 -9.59 -18.18 -29.12
C GLU A 575 -9.63 -16.83 -28.35
N HIS A 576 -8.86 -16.74 -27.27
CA HIS A 576 -8.75 -15.57 -26.41
C HIS A 576 -7.75 -14.53 -26.92
N LEU A 577 -8.01 -13.25 -26.62
CA LEU A 577 -7.16 -12.12 -27.02
C LEU A 577 -5.94 -11.98 -26.10
N LEU A 578 -6.13 -12.13 -24.79
CA LEU A 578 -5.06 -12.08 -23.79
C LEU A 578 -5.43 -12.80 -22.49
N SER A 579 -4.41 -13.28 -21.77
CA SER A 579 -4.52 -13.92 -20.44
C SER A 579 -3.61 -13.18 -19.47
N VAL A 580 -4.18 -12.36 -18.59
CA VAL A 580 -3.45 -11.59 -17.57
C VAL A 580 -3.30 -12.40 -16.29
N ARG A 581 -2.09 -12.35 -15.73
CA ARG A 581 -1.65 -13.06 -14.51
C ARG A 581 -0.71 -12.10 -13.75
N PRO A 582 -0.59 -12.21 -12.43
CA PRO A 582 0.28 -11.32 -11.68
C PRO A 582 1.74 -11.67 -12.00
N VAL A 583 2.61 -10.67 -12.04
CA VAL A 583 4.00 -10.82 -12.49
C VAL A 583 4.88 -11.50 -11.42
N GLN A 584 4.45 -11.37 -10.16
CA GLN A 584 4.99 -11.99 -8.95
C GLN A 584 3.83 -12.37 -8.00
N CYS A 585 4.08 -13.13 -6.93
CA CYS A 585 3.05 -13.58 -5.98
C CYS A 585 2.79 -12.64 -4.79
N GLN A 586 3.45 -11.48 -4.76
CA GLN A 586 3.38 -10.49 -3.67
C GLN A 586 2.78 -9.14 -4.12
N ASP A 587 2.47 -8.99 -5.41
CA ASP A 587 1.83 -7.82 -6.02
C ASP A 587 0.44 -8.29 -6.49
N ASN A 588 -0.52 -8.19 -5.57
CA ASN A 588 -1.81 -8.90 -5.65
C ASN A 588 -3.03 -7.95 -5.67
N ARG A 589 -2.85 -6.65 -5.32
CA ARG A 589 -3.95 -5.68 -5.18
C ARG A 589 -4.69 -5.44 -6.49
N SER A 590 -3.97 -5.36 -7.62
CA SER A 590 -4.59 -5.31 -8.95
C SER A 590 -3.73 -5.98 -10.03
N ILE A 591 -4.38 -6.34 -11.14
CA ILE A 591 -3.73 -6.69 -12.41
C ILE A 591 -4.36 -5.89 -13.56
N SER A 592 -3.51 -5.39 -14.47
CA SER A 592 -3.93 -4.53 -15.58
C SER A 592 -3.52 -5.08 -16.96
N ALA A 593 -4.28 -4.73 -17.99
CA ALA A 593 -3.91 -4.92 -19.39
C ALA A 593 -4.38 -3.73 -20.23
N GLU A 594 -3.54 -3.32 -21.17
CA GLU A 594 -3.79 -2.27 -22.14
C GLU A 594 -3.81 -2.89 -23.54
N VAL A 595 -4.91 -2.70 -24.27
CA VAL A 595 -5.18 -3.37 -25.56
C VAL A 595 -5.98 -2.46 -26.48
N GLU A 596 -5.67 -2.48 -27.78
CA GLU A 596 -6.50 -1.84 -28.81
C GLU A 596 -7.64 -2.79 -29.19
N LEU A 597 -8.89 -2.32 -29.05
CA LEU A 597 -10.09 -3.09 -29.39
C LEU A 597 -10.87 -2.43 -30.54
N GLN A 598 -11.73 -3.23 -31.16
CA GLN A 598 -12.69 -2.78 -32.18
C GLN A 598 -14.10 -2.66 -31.55
N PRO A 599 -15.08 -2.05 -32.23
CA PRO A 599 -16.46 -2.07 -31.78
C PRO A 599 -16.98 -3.51 -31.70
N GLY A 600 -17.52 -3.90 -30.53
CA GLY A 600 -17.90 -5.27 -30.24
C GLY A 600 -18.31 -5.49 -28.78
N ARG A 601 -18.60 -6.73 -28.42
CA ARG A 601 -18.76 -7.18 -27.03
C ARG A 601 -17.68 -8.19 -26.68
N TYR A 602 -17.09 -8.00 -25.51
CA TYR A 602 -15.96 -8.78 -25.02
C TYR A 602 -16.27 -9.36 -23.65
N GLU A 603 -15.74 -10.54 -23.34
CA GLU A 603 -15.91 -11.21 -22.05
C GLU A 603 -14.60 -11.19 -21.26
N VAL A 604 -14.70 -10.86 -19.98
CA VAL A 604 -13.62 -10.97 -19.00
C VAL A 604 -13.93 -12.15 -18.10
N LEU A 605 -13.30 -13.30 -18.38
CA LEU A 605 -13.39 -14.51 -17.56
C LEU A 605 -12.40 -14.43 -16.41
N ILE A 606 -12.90 -14.47 -15.18
CA ILE A 606 -12.12 -14.27 -13.97
C ILE A 606 -11.61 -15.61 -13.45
N LYS A 607 -10.36 -15.69 -13.01
CA LYS A 607 -9.84 -16.78 -12.17
C LYS A 607 -9.21 -16.16 -10.92
N ILE A 608 -9.44 -16.76 -9.75
CA ILE A 608 -8.80 -16.37 -8.49
C ILE A 608 -8.19 -17.64 -7.89
N VAL A 609 -6.94 -17.56 -7.44
CA VAL A 609 -6.29 -18.61 -6.64
C VAL A 609 -6.18 -18.09 -5.21
N ALA A 610 -6.74 -18.82 -4.25
CA ALA A 610 -6.70 -18.45 -2.84
C ALA A 610 -5.66 -19.27 -2.07
N SER A 611 -4.76 -18.58 -1.36
CA SER A 611 -3.80 -19.15 -0.42
C SER A 611 -4.26 -18.85 1.00
N ARG A 612 -4.39 -19.88 1.85
CA ARG A 612 -4.75 -19.71 3.26
C ARG A 612 -3.50 -19.68 4.14
N ASP A 613 -3.35 -18.66 4.98
CA ASP A 613 -2.48 -18.76 6.15
C ASP A 613 -3.28 -19.32 7.33
N ALA A 614 -2.75 -20.38 7.94
CA ALA A 614 -3.33 -21.01 9.12
C ALA A 614 -2.95 -20.29 10.43
N LYS A 615 -1.89 -19.45 10.41
CA LYS A 615 -1.42 -18.70 11.59
C LYS A 615 -2.18 -17.38 11.79
N ALA A 616 -2.51 -16.67 10.71
CA ALA A 616 -3.36 -15.49 10.75
C ALA A 616 -4.66 -15.75 11.55
N ARG A 617 -5.07 -14.80 12.41
CA ARG A 617 -6.30 -14.93 13.20
C ARG A 617 -7.55 -14.81 12.30
N LYS A 618 -8.66 -15.43 12.70
CA LYS A 618 -9.96 -15.24 12.03
C LYS A 618 -10.58 -13.91 12.43
N VAL A 619 -11.30 -13.26 11.51
CA VAL A 619 -11.94 -11.95 11.71
C VAL A 619 -12.87 -11.97 12.92
N GLU A 620 -13.67 -13.02 13.08
CA GLU A 620 -14.57 -13.17 14.24
C GLU A 620 -13.84 -13.27 15.59
N ASP A 621 -12.59 -13.75 15.62
CA ASP A 621 -11.81 -13.92 16.85
C ASP A 621 -11.01 -12.66 17.19
N VAL A 622 -10.55 -11.92 16.18
CA VAL A 622 -10.02 -10.56 16.36
C VAL A 622 -11.09 -9.64 16.94
N VAL A 623 -12.31 -9.62 16.35
CA VAL A 623 -13.41 -8.78 16.85
C VAL A 623 -13.73 -9.07 18.32
N LYS A 624 -13.76 -10.34 18.74
CA LYS A 624 -13.96 -10.74 20.15
C LYS A 624 -12.85 -10.26 21.08
N LYS A 625 -11.56 -10.43 20.70
CA LYS A 625 -10.42 -10.04 21.55
C LYS A 625 -10.31 -8.51 21.68
N TRP A 626 -10.52 -7.79 20.58
CA TRP A 626 -10.21 -6.37 20.49
C TRP A 626 -11.36 -5.43 20.85
N VAL A 627 -12.61 -5.91 20.96
CA VAL A 627 -13.70 -5.08 21.52
C VAL A 627 -13.49 -4.78 23.01
N GLU A 628 -12.77 -5.65 23.72
CA GLU A 628 -12.38 -5.43 25.12
C GLU A 628 -11.02 -4.74 25.25
N LYS A 629 -10.01 -5.12 24.45
CA LYS A 629 -8.67 -4.50 24.49
C LYS A 629 -8.61 -3.08 23.90
N ASN A 630 -9.20 -2.84 22.73
CA ASN A 630 -9.14 -1.55 22.03
C ASN A 630 -10.39 -1.29 21.16
N PRO A 631 -11.55 -1.00 21.79
CA PRO A 631 -12.81 -0.78 21.07
C PRO A 631 -12.78 0.40 20.10
N GLN A 632 -11.89 1.39 20.29
CA GLN A 632 -11.79 2.56 19.42
C GLN A 632 -11.09 2.24 18.11
N LYS A 633 -9.89 1.63 18.15
CA LYS A 633 -9.19 1.18 16.94
C LYS A 633 -10.03 0.12 16.22
N LEU A 634 -10.66 -0.80 16.96
CA LEU A 634 -11.59 -1.77 16.37
C LEU A 634 -12.73 -1.08 15.62
N LYS A 635 -13.36 -0.05 16.20
CA LYS A 635 -14.41 0.73 15.51
C LYS A 635 -13.88 1.36 14.22
N GLN A 636 -12.71 1.99 14.25
CA GLN A 636 -12.09 2.64 13.07
C GLN A 636 -11.89 1.64 11.91
N VAL A 637 -11.25 0.49 12.18
CA VAL A 637 -10.99 -0.52 11.15
C VAL A 637 -12.28 -1.26 10.73
N ALA A 638 -13.24 -1.46 11.64
CA ALA A 638 -14.55 -2.04 11.33
C ALA A 638 -15.42 -1.12 10.45
N MET A 639 -15.40 0.19 10.65
CA MET A 639 -16.07 1.17 9.76
C MET A 639 -15.56 1.04 8.31
N ASN A 640 -14.25 0.87 8.15
CA ASN A 640 -13.61 0.60 6.86
C ASN A 640 -14.01 -0.77 6.28
N TYR A 641 -13.97 -1.83 7.09
CA TYR A 641 -14.32 -3.20 6.70
C TYR A 641 -15.78 -3.31 6.21
N ASP A 642 -16.71 -2.70 6.93
CA ASP A 642 -18.13 -2.71 6.58
C ASP A 642 -18.40 -1.87 5.32
N ARG A 643 -17.65 -0.78 5.09
CA ARG A 643 -17.70 -0.01 3.83
C ARG A 643 -17.25 -0.86 2.62
N VAL A 644 -16.17 -1.63 2.76
CA VAL A 644 -15.67 -2.54 1.69
C VAL A 644 -16.72 -3.59 1.34
N ASN A 645 -17.22 -4.33 2.33
CA ASN A 645 -18.18 -5.40 2.09
C ASN A 645 -19.56 -4.86 1.62
N ALA A 646 -19.94 -3.63 2.01
CA ALA A 646 -21.15 -2.98 1.50
C ALA A 646 -21.06 -2.53 0.03
N LYS A 647 -19.85 -2.22 -0.48
CA LYS A 647 -19.58 -1.85 -1.89
C LYS A 647 -19.82 -3.00 -2.87
N ALA A 648 -19.70 -4.24 -2.38
CA ALA A 648 -19.87 -5.46 -3.15
C ALA A 648 -20.74 -6.48 -2.39
N PRO A 649 -22.08 -6.32 -2.36
CA PRO A 649 -22.96 -7.27 -1.69
C PRO A 649 -22.76 -8.70 -2.20
N LEU A 650 -22.63 -9.67 -1.28
CA LEU A 650 -22.68 -11.09 -1.64
C LEU A 650 -24.08 -11.43 -2.16
N GLU A 651 -24.23 -11.61 -3.47
CA GLU A 651 -25.51 -11.99 -4.05
C GLU A 651 -25.94 -13.38 -3.56
N ALA A 652 -27.04 -13.40 -2.81
CA ALA A 652 -27.60 -14.62 -2.27
C ALA A 652 -28.17 -15.48 -3.42
N ARG A 653 -27.47 -16.56 -3.78
CA ARG A 653 -27.99 -17.59 -4.71
C ARG A 653 -29.44 -17.91 -4.32
N PRO A 654 -30.42 -17.80 -5.24
CA PRO A 654 -31.82 -18.02 -4.90
C PRO A 654 -32.00 -19.46 -4.42
N VAL A 655 -32.38 -19.62 -3.16
CA VAL A 655 -32.63 -20.92 -2.55
C VAL A 655 -33.85 -21.52 -3.23
N LYS A 656 -33.62 -22.45 -4.17
CA LYS A 656 -34.68 -23.28 -4.76
C LYS A 656 -35.33 -24.07 -3.62
N GLY A 657 -36.50 -23.60 -3.19
CA GLY A 657 -37.08 -23.98 -1.92
C GLY A 657 -37.41 -25.46 -1.82
N LYS A 658 -37.08 -26.05 -0.66
CA LYS A 658 -37.74 -27.25 -0.12
C LYS A 658 -38.05 -27.02 1.35
N GLY A 659 -39.05 -26.15 1.57
CA GLY A 659 -39.65 -25.86 2.87
C GLY A 659 -41.07 -26.43 2.99
N GLU A 660 -41.35 -27.58 2.37
CA GLU A 660 -42.62 -28.28 2.56
C GLU A 660 -42.58 -28.99 3.92
N ALA A 661 -43.31 -28.45 4.89
CA ALA A 661 -43.43 -29.03 6.21
C ALA A 661 -44.33 -30.28 6.17
N VAL A 662 -43.73 -31.46 6.37
CA VAL A 662 -44.50 -32.70 6.54
C VAL A 662 -45.05 -32.78 7.96
N GLN A 663 -46.26 -32.27 8.14
CA GLN A 663 -47.19 -32.75 9.17
C GLN A 663 -48.42 -33.29 8.43
N GLY A 664 -48.74 -34.55 8.64
CA GLY A 664 -49.82 -35.22 7.95
C GLY A 664 -51.04 -35.41 8.84
N GLU A 665 -52.22 -35.39 8.22
CA GLU A 665 -53.28 -36.34 8.55
C GLU A 665 -54.22 -36.56 7.34
N SER A 666 -55.08 -37.58 7.43
CA SER A 666 -55.96 -38.09 6.37
C SER A 666 -56.92 -37.02 5.77
N ALA A 667 -57.38 -37.06 4.51
CA ALA A 667 -58.02 -38.18 3.83
C ALA A 667 -58.43 -37.90 2.35
N LYS A 668 -58.41 -38.96 1.52
CA LYS A 668 -59.31 -39.34 0.39
C LYS A 668 -59.84 -38.30 -0.67
N VAL A 669 -59.99 -38.84 -1.90
CA VAL A 669 -60.89 -38.45 -3.03
C VAL A 669 -60.31 -37.54 -4.13
N GLU A 670 -59.89 -38.17 -5.23
CA GLU A 670 -59.89 -37.66 -6.63
C GLU A 670 -61.34 -37.48 -7.16
N PRO A 671 -61.65 -36.78 -8.30
CA PRO A 671 -60.76 -36.54 -9.45
C PRO A 671 -60.89 -35.20 -10.25
N ALA A 672 -59.93 -35.02 -11.16
CA ALA A 672 -60.03 -34.49 -12.54
C ALA A 672 -60.93 -33.28 -12.89
N ARG A 673 -60.28 -32.18 -13.35
CA ARG A 673 -60.23 -31.70 -14.77
C ARG A 673 -59.32 -30.45 -14.82
N ASP A 674 -58.36 -30.26 -15.73
CA ASP A 674 -58.23 -30.54 -17.18
C ASP A 674 -58.70 -29.37 -18.08
N ASP A 675 -57.98 -29.19 -19.18
CA ASP A 675 -58.14 -28.30 -20.34
C ASP A 675 -58.16 -26.74 -20.23
N SER A 676 -57.02 -26.19 -20.68
CA SER A 676 -56.94 -25.30 -21.87
C SER A 676 -57.08 -23.78 -21.74
N ALA A 677 -56.59 -23.10 -22.78
CA ALA A 677 -56.50 -21.65 -22.92
C ALA A 677 -57.26 -21.13 -24.15
N GLN A 678 -57.82 -19.93 -24.06
CA GLN A 678 -57.95 -18.87 -25.09
C GLN A 678 -58.85 -17.74 -24.51
N LYS A 679 -58.59 -16.42 -24.59
CA LYS A 679 -58.03 -15.49 -25.61
C LYS A 679 -59.16 -14.74 -26.35
N GLU A 680 -58.86 -13.50 -26.76
CA GLU A 680 -59.74 -12.50 -27.42
C GLU A 680 -60.66 -11.71 -26.45
N LYS A 681 -61.15 -10.49 -26.76
CA LYS A 681 -61.27 -9.79 -28.07
C LYS A 681 -61.26 -8.23 -27.93
N ALA A 682 -61.41 -7.53 -29.07
CA ALA A 682 -61.47 -6.06 -29.31
C ALA A 682 -60.10 -5.38 -29.59
N ILE A 683 -59.81 -4.77 -30.77
CA ILE A 683 -60.43 -3.66 -31.56
C ILE A 683 -59.95 -2.27 -31.07
N ALA A 684 -59.49 -1.29 -31.88
CA ALA A 684 -58.91 -1.28 -33.24
C ALA A 684 -58.33 0.13 -33.58
N LEU A 685 -57.56 0.24 -34.68
CA LEU A 685 -57.33 1.43 -35.51
C LEU A 685 -56.58 2.68 -34.96
N HIS A 686 -55.29 2.71 -35.32
CA HIS A 686 -54.49 3.88 -35.78
C HIS A 686 -55.23 4.77 -36.83
N PRO A 687 -54.80 6.03 -37.19
CA PRO A 687 -53.41 6.30 -37.62
C PRO A 687 -52.80 7.75 -37.58
N THR A 688 -51.47 7.83 -37.80
CA THR A 688 -50.65 8.71 -38.70
C THR A 688 -51.03 10.20 -38.97
N VAL A 689 -50.14 11.17 -39.29
CA VAL A 689 -48.66 11.31 -39.45
C VAL A 689 -48.33 12.83 -39.64
N ASP A 690 -47.03 13.17 -39.64
CA ASP A 690 -46.37 14.32 -40.31
C ASP A 690 -46.06 15.67 -39.59
N THR A 691 -45.22 16.44 -40.28
CA THR A 691 -44.33 17.57 -39.88
C THR A 691 -44.86 18.93 -40.45
N PRO A 692 -44.18 20.13 -40.50
CA PRO A 692 -42.75 20.50 -40.28
C PRO A 692 -42.45 21.88 -39.60
N SER A 693 -41.16 22.28 -39.60
CA SER A 693 -40.62 23.61 -39.22
C SER A 693 -40.93 24.71 -40.26
N PRO A 694 -40.74 26.03 -39.96
CA PRO A 694 -39.48 26.71 -40.33
C PRO A 694 -39.03 27.96 -39.50
N ASP A 695 -37.77 28.38 -39.70
CA ASP A 695 -37.13 29.67 -39.33
C ASP A 695 -37.27 30.75 -40.46
N PRO A 696 -36.65 31.97 -40.42
CA PRO A 696 -36.16 32.88 -39.35
C PRO A 696 -36.86 34.28 -39.47
N PRO A 697 -36.30 35.45 -39.01
CA PRO A 697 -35.25 36.18 -39.77
C PRO A 697 -34.27 37.10 -38.96
N GLN A 698 -33.21 37.60 -39.64
CA GLN A 698 -32.31 38.75 -39.31
C GLN A 698 -31.35 38.55 -38.10
N ALA A 699 -30.01 38.82 -38.15
CA ALA A 699 -29.19 39.94 -38.66
C ALA A 699 -29.13 41.16 -37.68
N THR A 700 -28.01 41.86 -37.40
CA THR A 700 -26.66 41.91 -38.03
C THR A 700 -25.61 42.55 -37.08
N GLN A 701 -24.30 42.45 -37.40
CA GLN A 701 -23.14 43.25 -36.91
C GLN A 701 -22.77 43.11 -35.40
N ALA A 702 -21.52 42.88 -34.93
CA ALA A 702 -20.14 42.85 -35.46
C ALA A 702 -19.27 44.15 -35.36
N ALA A 703 -18.30 44.11 -34.43
CA ALA A 703 -16.94 44.70 -34.38
C ALA A 703 -16.68 46.21 -34.61
N PHE A 704 -15.80 46.78 -33.76
CA PHE A 704 -14.77 47.86 -33.89
C PHE A 704 -14.43 48.30 -32.44
N ALA A 705 -13.20 48.40 -31.90
CA ALA A 705 -11.95 49.10 -32.31
C ALA A 705 -12.11 50.63 -32.41
N SER A 706 -11.21 51.51 -31.93
CA SER A 706 -9.80 51.35 -31.49
C SER A 706 -9.31 52.44 -30.51
N HIS A 707 -8.03 52.36 -30.12
CA HIS A 707 -7.07 53.46 -29.76
C HIS A 707 -7.19 54.71 -30.70
N PRO A 708 -6.71 55.95 -30.33
CA PRO A 708 -5.25 56.23 -30.20
C PRO A 708 -4.72 57.45 -29.34
N GLN A 709 -3.40 57.41 -28.99
CA GLN A 709 -2.38 58.52 -28.97
C GLN A 709 -2.56 59.76 -28.03
N ASP A 710 -1.58 60.62 -27.66
CA ASP A 710 -0.08 60.72 -27.64
C ASP A 710 0.30 62.02 -26.84
N GLU A 711 1.51 62.44 -26.42
CA GLU A 711 2.92 61.93 -26.32
C GLU A 711 3.69 62.78 -25.24
N HIS A 712 4.96 62.49 -24.98
CA HIS A 712 6.03 63.29 -24.33
C HIS A 712 5.96 63.51 -22.79
N HIS A 713 7.06 63.40 -22.04
CA HIS A 713 8.38 64.02 -22.27
C HIS A 713 9.62 63.12 -22.04
N LYS A 714 10.78 63.56 -22.57
CA LYS A 714 12.13 62.96 -22.42
C LYS A 714 13.03 63.77 -21.47
N GLU A 715 14.04 63.09 -20.89
CA GLU A 715 15.44 63.51 -20.61
C GLU A 715 16.18 62.28 -20.00
N THR A 716 17.47 61.93 -20.24
CA THR A 716 18.42 62.18 -21.35
C THR A 716 19.55 61.11 -21.29
N GLU A 717 20.23 60.81 -22.39
CA GLU A 717 21.54 60.13 -22.37
C GLU A 717 22.68 61.15 -22.16
N VAL A 718 23.73 60.78 -21.42
CA VAL A 718 25.11 61.24 -21.65
C VAL A 718 26.08 60.09 -21.35
N VAL A 719 26.95 59.77 -22.30
CA VAL A 719 28.12 58.88 -22.11
C VAL A 719 29.28 59.70 -21.56
N VAL A 720 30.01 59.15 -20.58
CA VAL A 720 31.42 59.48 -20.35
C VAL A 720 32.21 58.18 -20.43
N ASN A 721 33.36 58.26 -21.09
CA ASN A 721 34.14 57.13 -21.60
C ASN A 721 35.46 56.97 -20.80
N GLU A 722 36.27 56.01 -21.24
CA GLU A 722 37.75 56.06 -21.22
C GLU A 722 38.56 55.74 -19.95
N HIS A 723 39.60 54.93 -20.20
CA HIS A 723 40.97 54.95 -19.66
C HIS A 723 41.19 54.85 -18.11
N GLU A 724 42.16 54.07 -17.59
CA GLU A 724 43.12 53.22 -18.30
C GLU A 724 43.66 52.02 -17.50
N ALA A 725 44.13 51.07 -18.31
CA ALA A 725 45.23 50.12 -18.15
C ALA A 725 46.04 49.98 -16.85
N GLU A 726 46.59 48.76 -16.75
CA GLU A 726 47.99 48.50 -16.35
C GLU A 726 48.38 48.63 -14.85
N ASN A 727 49.39 47.91 -14.37
CA ASN A 727 50.06 46.68 -14.84
C ASN A 727 50.76 46.04 -13.63
N HIS A 728 51.26 44.81 -13.78
CA HIS A 728 52.49 44.35 -13.12
C HIS A 728 52.46 44.25 -11.57
N GLN A 729 53.34 43.49 -10.91
CA GLN A 729 54.01 42.23 -11.29
C GLN A 729 54.51 41.56 -9.99
N ASN A 730 55.06 40.35 -10.14
CA ASN A 730 56.13 39.79 -9.30
C ASN A 730 55.78 39.40 -7.85
N GLN A 731 55.94 38.12 -7.51
CA GLN A 731 57.22 37.49 -7.12
C GLN A 731 57.83 38.20 -5.89
N ASN A 732 58.01 37.52 -4.77
CA ASN A 732 58.86 36.33 -4.66
C ASN A 732 58.24 35.30 -3.67
N LYS A 733 58.27 33.99 -3.96
CA LYS A 733 59.42 33.05 -4.04
C LYS A 733 60.14 32.84 -2.71
N HIS A 734 60.66 31.61 -2.58
CA HIS A 734 61.73 31.19 -1.67
C HIS A 734 61.31 31.06 -0.19
N LYS A 735 61.84 30.11 0.60
CA LYS A 735 62.90 29.08 0.40
C LYS A 735 62.69 27.99 1.49
N GLN A 736 63.12 26.72 1.39
CA GLN A 736 63.76 25.92 0.33
C GLN A 736 63.53 24.42 0.67
N GLN A 737 63.90 23.52 -0.25
CA GLN A 737 64.79 22.34 -0.02
C GLN A 737 65.17 22.00 1.44
N HIS A 738 65.41 20.74 1.85
CA HIS A 738 65.87 19.51 1.17
C HIS A 738 65.85 18.38 2.26
N GLN A 739 66.32 17.13 2.13
CA GLN A 739 67.18 16.42 1.17
C GLN A 739 66.94 14.89 1.34
N ASP A 740 67.30 14.10 0.32
CA ASP A 740 67.97 12.79 0.42
C ASP A 740 67.27 11.57 1.08
N GLU A 741 67.53 10.32 0.64
CA GLU A 741 68.23 9.82 -0.55
C GLU A 741 67.78 8.37 -0.85
N ASP A 742 68.04 7.88 -2.08
CA ASP A 742 68.54 6.53 -2.44
C ASP A 742 67.97 5.22 -1.83
N LYS A 743 67.92 4.07 -2.52
CA LYS A 743 68.24 3.72 -3.93
C LYS A 743 67.69 2.33 -4.27
N ASN A 744 67.73 2.00 -5.57
CA ASN A 744 67.94 0.65 -6.13
C ASN A 744 66.89 -0.47 -5.90
N GLU A 745 66.76 -1.46 -6.79
CA GLU A 745 66.93 -1.50 -8.25
C GLU A 745 66.28 -2.78 -8.82
N ASP A 746 65.74 -2.69 -10.03
CA ASP A 746 65.71 -3.74 -11.07
C ASP A 746 65.13 -5.18 -10.88
N LYS A 747 64.29 -5.55 -11.87
CA LYS A 747 64.29 -6.82 -12.67
C LYS A 747 63.63 -8.14 -12.17
N LYS A 748 62.46 -8.39 -12.79
CA LYS A 748 62.14 -9.49 -13.76
C LYS A 748 61.77 -10.93 -13.34
N ASP A 749 60.70 -11.38 -14.02
CA ASP A 749 60.41 -12.69 -14.65
C ASP A 749 59.93 -13.94 -13.85
N HIS A 750 58.86 -14.54 -14.43
CA HIS A 750 58.42 -15.95 -14.45
C HIS A 750 58.07 -16.75 -13.16
N GLY A 751 57.07 -17.64 -13.28
CA GLY A 751 57.05 -18.90 -12.51
C GLY A 751 55.67 -19.53 -12.20
N GLU A 752 55.24 -20.49 -13.03
CA GLU A 752 53.97 -21.26 -12.98
C GLU A 752 53.74 -22.20 -11.76
N ASP A 753 52.47 -22.61 -11.61
CA ASP A 753 51.93 -23.91 -11.11
C ASP A 753 52.22 -24.50 -9.71
N LYS A 754 51.13 -24.93 -9.03
CA LYS A 754 50.90 -26.37 -8.70
C LYS A 754 49.47 -26.73 -8.22
N GLN A 755 49.28 -28.01 -7.88
CA GLN A 755 48.10 -28.83 -8.25
C GLN A 755 47.65 -29.84 -7.15
N ASP A 756 46.51 -30.50 -7.38
CA ASP A 756 45.98 -31.74 -6.73
C ASP A 756 45.46 -31.62 -5.26
N SER A 757 44.56 -32.48 -4.74
CA SER A 757 44.17 -33.87 -5.13
C SER A 757 42.67 -34.22 -4.87
N ASP A 758 42.29 -35.51 -5.02
CA ASP A 758 40.94 -36.03 -5.37
C ASP A 758 40.50 -37.27 -4.53
N LYS A 759 39.22 -37.71 -4.69
CA LYS A 759 38.52 -38.97 -4.24
C LYS A 759 37.80 -38.95 -2.88
N GLY A 760 36.71 -39.69 -2.63
CA GLY A 760 35.88 -40.57 -3.50
C GLY A 760 35.75 -42.04 -3.01
N GLY A 761 34.52 -42.54 -2.72
CA GLY A 761 34.25 -43.93 -2.28
C GLY A 761 32.77 -44.18 -1.87
N ASP A 762 32.27 -45.43 -1.91
CA ASP A 762 30.82 -45.72 -2.10
C ASP A 762 30.23 -46.99 -1.38
N ASP A 763 28.91 -46.96 -1.14
CA ASP A 763 27.84 -48.00 -0.96
C ASP A 763 28.02 -49.36 -0.18
N LYS A 764 27.05 -49.72 0.72
CA LYS A 764 26.23 -51.00 0.72
C LYS A 764 25.35 -51.33 1.97
N LYS A 765 24.44 -52.30 1.82
CA LYS A 765 23.37 -52.78 2.76
C LYS A 765 23.55 -54.24 3.26
N HIS A 766 22.98 -54.61 4.43
CA HIS A 766 21.82 -55.56 4.56
C HIS A 766 21.45 -56.02 6.01
N ASP A 767 20.13 -56.18 6.23
CA ASP A 767 19.30 -57.11 7.03
C ASP A 767 19.61 -57.57 8.50
N GLY A 768 18.52 -57.62 9.29
CA GLY A 768 18.38 -58.36 10.56
C GLY A 768 16.96 -58.21 11.17
N LYS A 769 16.36 -59.27 11.73
CA LYS A 769 14.95 -59.31 12.22
C LYS A 769 14.83 -60.04 13.58
N LEU A 770 13.93 -59.59 14.48
CA LEU A 770 13.08 -60.45 15.33
C LEU A 770 11.98 -59.66 16.09
N ASP A 771 10.96 -60.37 16.60
CA ASP A 771 9.65 -59.83 17.00
C ASP A 771 9.38 -59.86 18.53
N ARG A 772 8.52 -58.97 19.06
CA ARG A 772 7.71 -59.22 20.28
C ARG A 772 6.46 -58.32 20.37
N GLU A 773 5.44 -58.78 21.09
CA GLU A 773 4.03 -58.38 20.88
C GLU A 773 3.38 -57.48 21.96
N GLN A 774 2.36 -56.75 21.51
CA GLN A 774 1.09 -56.38 22.20
C GLN A 774 1.08 -55.79 23.62
N LYS A 775 0.70 -54.50 23.70
CA LYS A 775 -0.49 -53.99 24.42
C LYS A 775 -0.63 -52.47 24.22
N HIS A 776 -1.75 -52.02 23.65
CA HIS A 776 -2.40 -50.68 23.73
C HIS A 776 -3.21 -50.43 22.44
N ASP A 777 -4.51 -50.73 22.43
CA ASP A 777 -5.41 -50.42 21.29
C ASP A 777 -6.62 -49.55 21.68
N ASP A 778 -7.15 -49.65 22.91
CA ASP A 778 -8.38 -48.96 23.35
C ASP A 778 -8.30 -47.42 23.40
N GLN A 779 -7.11 -46.83 23.21
CA GLN A 779 -6.87 -45.38 23.29
C GLN A 779 -6.71 -44.72 21.91
N LYS A 780 -6.43 -45.50 20.85
CA LYS A 780 -6.17 -44.98 19.50
C LYS A 780 -7.43 -44.62 18.72
N ASP A 781 -8.54 -45.27 19.03
CA ASP A 781 -9.82 -45.07 18.33
C ASP A 781 -10.69 -43.96 18.96
N SER A 782 -10.32 -43.42 20.13
CA SER A 782 -10.81 -42.10 20.58
C SER A 782 -10.04 -40.98 19.90
N GLU A 783 -8.70 -41.00 19.98
CA GLU A 783 -7.83 -39.95 19.40
C GLU A 783 -8.07 -39.76 17.90
N LYS A 784 -8.14 -40.85 17.12
CA LYS A 784 -8.51 -40.79 15.69
C LYS A 784 -9.91 -40.27 15.42
N LYS A 785 -10.86 -40.44 16.34
CA LYS A 785 -12.26 -40.09 16.15
C LYS A 785 -12.55 -38.64 16.52
N ASP A 786 -11.78 -38.09 17.45
CA ASP A 786 -11.75 -36.65 17.70
C ASP A 786 -10.91 -35.95 16.62
N GLN A 787 -9.73 -36.45 16.26
CA GLN A 787 -8.94 -35.93 15.11
C GLN A 787 -9.77 -35.92 13.82
N SER A 788 -10.44 -37.02 13.44
CA SER A 788 -11.27 -37.04 12.23
C SER A 788 -12.56 -36.21 12.32
N GLN A 789 -13.02 -35.85 13.53
CA GLN A 789 -14.11 -34.87 13.70
C GLN A 789 -13.60 -33.42 13.70
N GLU A 790 -12.37 -33.18 14.14
CA GLU A 790 -11.70 -31.89 14.14
C GLU A 790 -11.24 -31.53 12.72
N GLU A 791 -10.55 -32.45 12.03
CA GLU A 791 -10.27 -32.38 10.59
C GLU A 791 -11.55 -32.21 9.75
N ALA A 792 -12.66 -32.87 10.10
CA ALA A 792 -13.94 -32.69 9.40
C ALA A 792 -14.61 -31.34 9.69
N LYS A 793 -14.49 -30.82 10.93
CA LYS A 793 -14.95 -29.46 11.28
C LYS A 793 -14.11 -28.40 10.55
N ASP A 794 -12.79 -28.58 10.48
CA ASP A 794 -11.91 -27.63 9.79
C ASP A 794 -11.97 -27.74 8.27
N ALA A 795 -12.17 -28.93 7.71
CA ALA A 795 -12.50 -29.07 6.29
C ALA A 795 -13.83 -28.36 5.93
N ALA A 796 -14.79 -28.30 6.87
CA ALA A 796 -16.01 -27.51 6.73
C ALA A 796 -15.81 -26.01 7.04
N SER A 797 -14.81 -25.63 7.84
CA SER A 797 -14.48 -24.22 8.17
C SER A 797 -13.59 -23.54 7.12
N ALA A 798 -12.77 -24.32 6.40
CA ALA A 798 -11.71 -23.86 5.50
C ALA A 798 -12.17 -23.17 4.20
N TRP A 799 -13.48 -23.02 3.96
CA TRP A 799 -14.03 -22.50 2.69
C TRP A 799 -14.99 -21.31 2.88
N ASN A 800 -14.61 -20.38 3.77
CA ASN A 800 -15.18 -19.04 3.88
C ASN A 800 -14.45 -17.98 3.02
N ALA A 801 -13.50 -18.37 2.17
CA ALA A 801 -12.75 -17.51 1.26
C ALA A 801 -13.67 -16.68 0.34
N VAL A 802 -13.80 -15.39 0.64
CA VAL A 802 -14.55 -14.40 -0.16
C VAL A 802 -13.66 -13.20 -0.45
N CYS A 803 -13.38 -13.03 -1.74
CA CYS A 803 -12.66 -11.89 -2.31
C CYS A 803 -13.68 -10.81 -2.73
N VAL A 804 -13.39 -9.55 -2.44
CA VAL A 804 -14.18 -8.38 -2.86
C VAL A 804 -13.51 -7.78 -4.08
N LEU A 805 -14.13 -7.88 -5.24
CA LEU A 805 -13.47 -7.72 -6.53
C LEU A 805 -14.13 -6.62 -7.37
N GLY A 806 -13.32 -5.73 -7.93
CA GLY A 806 -13.74 -4.71 -8.89
C GLY A 806 -13.09 -4.93 -10.26
N LEU A 807 -13.88 -4.89 -11.33
CA LEU A 807 -13.36 -4.62 -12.67
C LEU A 807 -13.59 -3.13 -12.98
N ARG A 808 -12.50 -2.40 -13.23
CA ARG A 808 -12.46 -1.02 -13.72
C ARG A 808 -12.00 -1.04 -15.17
N ILE A 809 -12.59 -0.21 -16.02
CA ILE A 809 -12.25 -0.12 -17.45
C ILE A 809 -12.17 1.34 -17.85
N TYR A 810 -11.05 1.72 -18.46
CA TYR A 810 -10.81 3.04 -19.01
C TYR A 810 -10.75 2.91 -20.55
N ALA A 811 -11.50 3.74 -21.27
CA ALA A 811 -11.49 3.78 -22.73
C ALA A 811 -11.66 5.21 -23.25
N GLN A 812 -11.17 5.49 -24.45
CA GLN A 812 -11.52 6.71 -25.20
C GLN A 812 -12.90 6.62 -25.89
N ASP A 813 -13.76 5.72 -25.40
CA ASP A 813 -15.16 5.58 -25.81
C ASP A 813 -16.13 6.07 -24.70
N PRO A 814 -16.81 7.21 -24.91
CA PRO A 814 -17.85 7.71 -23.99
C PRO A 814 -19.06 6.79 -23.78
N GLN A 815 -19.23 5.74 -24.61
CA GLN A 815 -20.31 4.76 -24.51
C GLN A 815 -19.84 3.38 -24.05
N VAL A 816 -18.61 3.27 -23.50
CA VAL A 816 -18.13 2.04 -22.86
C VAL A 816 -19.09 1.59 -21.76
N SER A 817 -19.32 0.28 -21.68
CA SER A 817 -20.29 -0.33 -20.75
C SER A 817 -19.75 -1.62 -20.15
N ILE A 818 -20.14 -1.93 -18.91
CA ILE A 818 -19.79 -3.16 -18.20
C ILE A 818 -21.03 -3.77 -17.53
N GLU A 819 -21.26 -5.04 -17.81
CA GLU A 819 -22.35 -5.85 -17.29
C GLU A 819 -21.75 -7.03 -16.50
N LEU A 820 -22.38 -7.42 -15.39
CA LEU A 820 -22.02 -8.63 -14.64
C LEU A 820 -23.02 -9.73 -14.99
N VAL A 821 -22.51 -10.87 -15.45
CA VAL A 821 -23.28 -12.09 -15.77
C VAL A 821 -22.87 -13.18 -14.77
N LEU A 822 -23.83 -13.93 -14.24
CA LEU A 822 -23.69 -14.83 -13.08
C LEU A 822 -23.93 -16.32 -13.39
#